data_AF-A0A817NRM7-F1
#
_entry.id   AF-A0A817NRM7-F1
#
_cell.length_a   1.000
_cell.length_b   1.000
_cell.length_c   1.000
_cell.angle_alpha   90.00
_cell.angle_beta   90.00
_cell.angle_gamma   90.00
#
_symmetry.space_group_name_H-M   'P 1'
#
loop_
_entity.id
_entity.type
_entity.pdbx_description
1 polymer ?
#
loop_
_entity_poly.entity_id
_entity_poly.type
_entity_poly.pdbx_seq_one_letter_code
_entity_poly.pdbx_strand_id
1 'polypeptide(L)'
;MMNRYVIEIPLFFNFRFPCATTEYGIIRQSRDTTMKRSLDDERIQSDELANQAMKQLTDKSIYKENIKLIFNNSDLFTHYYHDQVALAHDEAKVYQLPTSFVQRLLTLNPTRSITNHLQHLLIDHVELFEILRIFEISMQLVGEETVINAFNKQSIQNYTSDHLVSSTIISRIDNIEQLINCYNRVIQTEHASNFFENACSLGGFNAAFENCNAIHEFIEYLRNLFVDSESTTDNVLPHRQRTLLELEMEFLKTWLPDNSEQYPEVLALFSKPKNDLWQYSAKILSFIDQEVELFSTVLSKNGQLEDPDKIELLDECLNNINGDTYKIERLLVNRIHMQLMLRASEQGTPEQILTDNYTQFEENVRQLQDEQSNHSSISISLIAWIKYYIELYAVALKNQCSEAIMGTIDQFLTRDELPLSLTLKLFVIKQICELSSVKFDAFCEKFSNSAVVWLRTILEKPQDQQSNQAQHNLILPTPLFVGEDEFKRISDILSYSNDIEHLRQLITNCTTNQTSSYCFLVWFIHYYLRFYTKNATSIDEKWVRLFTHELNQHICKCFDVISSKLLISLCKNFSNTSYFRLQPNMDIKEVHQRLVVLNIAVYLLSCKSLNYITYVGSLLFDDKRQMPNNYTERLQSSICLPGLLSSDIAITKMLYVRTQVKERLDRSEIVPDAMFIYKCSDACPYMFHFEGCGRPYELIKCPMCKTDIGATSYNKPIIRIPPHTQMPIEAGFQFIADYIKT
;
A
#
# COMPACT_ATOMS: atom_id res chain seq x y z
N MET A 1 -32.97 -30.78 54.90
CA MET A 1 -32.42 -31.64 53.84
C MET A 1 -31.01 -31.13 53.53
N MET A 2 -30.00 -31.94 53.85
CA MET A 2 -28.57 -31.61 53.76
C MET A 2 -28.14 -31.37 52.31
N ASN A 3 -27.46 -30.25 52.07
CA ASN A 3 -26.57 -30.01 50.94
C ASN A 3 -25.60 -31.18 50.80
N ARG A 4 -25.63 -31.87 49.66
CA ARG A 4 -24.60 -32.86 49.31
C ARG A 4 -23.33 -32.09 48.90
N TYR A 5 -22.36 -32.09 49.82
CA TYR A 5 -20.91 -31.88 49.65
C TYR A 5 -20.44 -31.12 48.39
N VAL A 6 -20.45 -29.79 48.44
CA VAL A 6 -19.43 -29.00 47.71
C VAL A 6 -18.13 -29.19 48.49
N ILE A 7 -17.13 -29.83 47.88
CA ILE A 7 -15.81 -30.00 48.51
C ILE A 7 -15.07 -28.66 48.36
N GLU A 8 -15.20 -27.77 49.34
CA GLU A 8 -14.42 -26.53 49.35
C GLU A 8 -12.97 -26.81 49.74
N ILE A 9 -12.09 -26.83 48.74
CA ILE A 9 -10.64 -26.92 48.96
C ILE A 9 -10.05 -25.50 48.94
N PRO A 10 -9.46 -25.01 50.05
CA PRO A 10 -8.90 -23.67 50.12
C PRO A 10 -7.65 -23.55 49.24
N LEU A 11 -7.41 -22.35 48.70
CA LEU A 11 -6.20 -22.03 47.96
C LEU A 11 -5.01 -21.89 48.93
N PHE A 12 -3.92 -22.57 48.64
CA PHE A 12 -2.65 -22.46 49.35
C PHE A 12 -1.55 -22.16 48.32
N PHE A 13 -0.95 -20.97 48.38
CA PHE A 13 -0.01 -20.46 47.37
C PHE A 13 -0.52 -20.61 45.91
N ASN A 14 -1.77 -20.15 45.65
CA ASN A 14 -2.47 -20.24 44.36
C ASN A 14 -2.87 -21.65 43.87
N PHE A 15 -2.57 -22.72 44.62
CA PHE A 15 -2.95 -24.09 44.28
C PHE A 15 -3.97 -24.67 45.26
N ARG A 16 -4.81 -25.60 44.81
CA ARG A 16 -5.81 -26.30 45.63
C ARG A 16 -5.37 -27.71 45.97
N PHE A 17 -4.67 -28.37 45.07
CA PHE A 17 -4.19 -29.73 45.21
C PHE A 17 -2.71 -29.78 45.63
N PRO A 18 -2.33 -30.71 46.53
CA PRO A 18 -0.92 -30.91 46.88
C PRO A 18 -0.11 -31.39 45.66
N CYS A 19 1.18 -31.06 45.58
CA CYS A 19 2.04 -31.53 44.49
C CYS A 19 1.59 -31.15 43.06
N ALA A 20 0.80 -30.08 42.89
CA ALA A 20 0.28 -29.62 41.60
C ALA A 20 1.38 -29.45 40.53
N THR A 21 2.55 -28.92 40.90
CA THR A 21 3.70 -28.74 40.00
C THR A 21 4.24 -30.05 39.44
N THR A 22 4.35 -31.08 40.29
CA THR A 22 4.85 -32.39 39.87
C THR A 22 3.81 -33.10 39.00
N GLU A 23 2.53 -32.96 39.35
CA GLU A 23 1.43 -33.49 38.55
C GLU A 23 1.33 -32.82 37.17
N TYR A 24 1.55 -31.50 37.09
CA TYR A 24 1.63 -30.77 35.83
C TYR A 24 2.75 -31.29 34.92
N GLY A 25 3.90 -31.64 35.48
CA GLY A 25 4.99 -32.29 34.73
C GLY A 25 4.59 -33.64 34.12
N ILE A 26 3.79 -34.44 34.85
CA ILE A 26 3.27 -35.73 34.37
C ILE A 26 2.26 -35.52 33.24
N ILE A 27 1.37 -34.55 33.38
CA ILE A 27 0.39 -34.19 32.35
C ILE A 27 1.10 -33.68 31.10
N ARG A 28 2.11 -32.81 31.24
CA ARG A 28 2.92 -32.32 30.12
C ARG A 28 3.56 -33.46 29.34
N GLN A 29 4.16 -34.44 30.03
CA GLN A 29 4.70 -35.63 29.38
C GLN A 29 3.63 -36.44 28.65
N SER A 30 2.43 -36.56 29.23
CA SER A 30 1.30 -37.21 28.59
C SER A 30 0.84 -36.48 27.33
N ARG A 31 0.84 -35.13 27.33
CA ARG A 31 0.52 -34.29 26.17
C ARG A 31 1.50 -34.51 25.02
N ASP A 32 2.80 -34.41 25.30
CA ASP A 32 3.85 -34.60 24.29
C ASP A 32 3.78 -35.99 23.65
N THR A 33 3.38 -37.00 24.44
CA THR A 33 3.21 -38.38 23.96
C THR A 33 1.96 -38.54 23.10
N THR A 34 0.86 -37.88 23.46
CA THR A 34 -0.39 -37.89 22.69
C THR A 34 -0.23 -37.14 21.37
N MET A 35 0.42 -35.97 21.36
CA MET A 35 0.65 -35.16 20.16
C MET A 35 1.56 -35.81 19.12
N LYS A 36 2.66 -36.44 19.56
CA LYS A 36 3.53 -37.16 18.63
C LYS A 36 2.77 -38.27 17.89
N ARG A 37 1.81 -38.92 18.57
CA ARG A 37 1.02 -40.01 17.98
C ARG A 37 -0.12 -39.54 17.11
N SER A 38 -0.75 -38.40 17.42
CA SER A 38 -1.76 -37.82 16.53
C SER A 38 -1.16 -37.34 15.20
N LEU A 39 0.13 -36.97 15.19
CA LEU A 39 0.89 -36.64 13.99
C LEU A 39 1.31 -37.87 13.17
N ASP A 40 1.44 -39.03 13.81
CA ASP A 40 1.91 -40.27 13.18
C ASP A 40 0.76 -41.14 12.59
N ASP A 41 -0.50 -40.97 13.02
CA ASP A 41 -1.62 -41.80 12.55
C ASP A 41 -2.99 -41.08 12.64
N GLU A 42 -3.44 -40.50 11.52
CA GLU A 42 -4.70 -39.71 11.40
C GLU A 42 -5.99 -40.52 11.63
N ARG A 43 -5.91 -41.85 11.78
CA ARG A 43 -7.08 -42.74 11.90
C ARG A 43 -7.49 -43.08 13.34
N ILE A 44 -6.74 -42.62 14.35
CA ILE A 44 -7.04 -42.96 15.75
C ILE A 44 -8.25 -42.15 16.23
N GLN A 45 -9.31 -42.84 16.67
CA GLN A 45 -10.49 -42.19 17.22
C GLN A 45 -10.19 -41.52 18.57
N SER A 46 -10.78 -40.34 18.80
CA SER A 46 -10.58 -39.52 20.00
C SER A 46 -10.81 -40.28 21.33
N ASP A 47 -11.78 -41.20 21.36
CA ASP A 47 -12.05 -42.00 22.56
C ASP A 47 -10.91 -42.98 22.90
N GLU A 48 -10.17 -43.44 21.91
CA GLU A 48 -9.03 -44.35 22.09
C GLU A 48 -7.82 -43.61 22.69
N LEU A 49 -7.57 -42.37 22.23
CA LEU A 49 -6.54 -41.48 22.79
C LEU A 49 -6.86 -41.10 24.24
N ALA A 50 -8.13 -40.77 24.53
CA ALA A 50 -8.57 -40.45 25.89
C ALA A 50 -8.40 -41.64 26.85
N ASN A 51 -8.78 -42.85 26.42
CA ASN A 51 -8.62 -44.06 27.23
C ASN A 51 -7.14 -44.38 27.51
N GLN A 52 -6.26 -44.19 26.52
CA GLN A 52 -4.81 -44.38 26.70
C GLN A 52 -4.20 -43.31 27.61
N ALA A 53 -4.58 -42.04 27.46
CA ALA A 53 -4.11 -40.97 28.32
C ALA A 53 -4.59 -41.16 29.76
N MET A 54 -5.84 -41.59 29.98
CA MET A 54 -6.35 -41.94 31.31
C MET A 54 -5.57 -43.10 31.93
N LYS A 55 -5.19 -44.11 31.14
CA LYS A 55 -4.34 -45.21 31.61
C LYS A 55 -2.96 -44.70 32.03
N GLN A 56 -2.31 -43.87 31.21
CA GLN A 56 -1.02 -43.26 31.54
C GLN A 56 -1.08 -42.38 32.79
N LEU A 57 -2.13 -41.57 32.93
CA LEU A 57 -2.37 -40.76 34.12
C LEU A 57 -2.62 -41.64 35.34
N THR A 58 -3.40 -42.72 35.23
CA THR A 58 -3.61 -43.65 36.35
C THR A 58 -2.30 -44.29 36.83
N ASP A 59 -1.40 -44.62 35.91
CA ASP A 59 -0.13 -45.29 36.21
C ASP A 59 0.93 -44.32 36.77
N LYS A 60 0.95 -43.07 36.29
CA LYS A 60 2.02 -42.10 36.59
C LYS A 60 1.63 -40.99 37.56
N SER A 61 0.34 -40.67 37.68
CA SER A 61 -0.16 -39.61 38.57
C SER A 61 0.23 -39.88 40.02
N ILE A 62 0.50 -38.79 40.75
CA ILE A 62 0.71 -38.85 42.20
C ILE A 62 -0.57 -39.34 42.90
N TYR A 63 -1.73 -39.11 42.28
CA TYR A 63 -3.04 -39.53 42.76
C TYR A 63 -3.38 -40.99 42.41
N LYS A 64 -2.61 -41.64 41.53
CA LYS A 64 -2.81 -43.03 41.10
C LYS A 64 -4.28 -43.28 40.70
N GLU A 65 -4.90 -44.34 41.21
CA GLU A 65 -6.31 -44.68 40.93
C GLU A 65 -7.30 -43.58 41.32
N ASN A 66 -6.95 -42.70 42.28
CA ASN A 66 -7.80 -41.58 42.67
C ASN A 66 -7.89 -40.48 41.60
N ILE A 67 -7.02 -40.50 40.58
CA ILE A 67 -7.16 -39.59 39.43
C ILE A 67 -8.49 -39.80 38.72
N LYS A 68 -8.98 -41.05 38.65
CA LYS A 68 -10.30 -41.36 38.09
C LYS A 68 -11.42 -40.74 38.93
N LEU A 69 -11.24 -40.65 40.24
CA LEU A 69 -12.20 -40.00 41.14
C LEU A 69 -12.21 -38.48 40.95
N ILE A 70 -11.04 -37.88 40.71
CA ILE A 70 -10.92 -36.44 40.36
C ILE A 70 -11.64 -36.15 39.04
N PHE A 71 -11.45 -36.97 38.00
CA PHE A 71 -12.10 -36.75 36.70
C PHE A 71 -13.60 -37.06 36.68
N ASN A 72 -14.05 -37.98 37.54
CA ASN A 72 -15.46 -38.34 37.71
C ASN A 72 -16.25 -37.34 38.56
N ASN A 73 -15.57 -36.59 39.42
CA ASN A 73 -16.19 -35.58 40.26
C ASN A 73 -15.86 -34.20 39.71
N SER A 74 -16.87 -33.50 39.19
CA SER A 74 -16.61 -32.22 38.56
C SER A 74 -16.02 -31.16 39.47
N ASP A 75 -16.37 -31.14 40.75
CA ASP A 75 -15.88 -30.09 41.65
C ASP A 75 -14.38 -30.31 41.90
N LEU A 76 -13.97 -31.57 42.06
CA LEU A 76 -12.56 -31.96 42.15
C LEU A 76 -11.83 -31.70 40.84
N PHE A 77 -12.43 -32.01 39.68
CA PHE A 77 -11.85 -31.71 38.37
C PHE A 77 -11.67 -30.20 38.17
N THR A 78 -12.64 -29.37 38.55
CA THR A 78 -12.56 -27.91 38.46
C THR A 78 -11.40 -27.38 39.31
N HIS A 79 -11.22 -27.89 40.52
CA HIS A 79 -10.09 -27.52 41.37
C HIS A 79 -8.75 -28.02 40.82
N TYR A 80 -8.73 -29.23 40.27
CA TYR A 80 -7.55 -29.83 39.68
C TYR A 80 -7.12 -29.06 38.42
N TYR A 81 -8.06 -28.77 37.53
CA TYR A 81 -7.84 -28.04 36.28
C TYR A 81 -7.41 -26.59 36.53
N HIS A 82 -7.96 -25.93 37.56
CA HIS A 82 -7.50 -24.61 37.99
C HIS A 82 -5.98 -24.58 38.24
N ASP A 83 -5.46 -25.57 38.98
CA ASP A 83 -4.05 -25.62 39.30
C ASP A 83 -3.18 -25.89 38.06
N GLN A 84 -3.71 -26.68 37.10
CA GLN A 84 -3.03 -26.92 35.83
C GLN A 84 -2.97 -25.66 34.97
N VAL A 85 -4.05 -24.86 34.91
CA VAL A 85 -4.08 -23.58 34.19
C VAL A 85 -3.15 -22.54 34.85
N ALA A 86 -3.13 -22.48 36.19
CA ALA A 86 -2.25 -21.58 36.93
C ALA A 86 -0.75 -21.82 36.65
N LEU A 87 -0.34 -23.10 36.57
CA LEU A 87 1.03 -23.46 36.21
C LEU A 87 1.35 -23.19 34.73
N ALA A 88 0.35 -23.35 33.87
CA ALA A 88 0.48 -23.03 32.45
C ALA A 88 0.63 -21.52 32.21
N HIS A 89 -0.07 -20.67 32.99
CA HIS A 89 0.13 -19.22 32.97
C HIS A 89 1.56 -18.80 33.31
N ASP A 90 2.14 -19.41 34.35
CA ASP A 90 3.51 -19.13 34.77
C ASP A 90 4.53 -19.55 33.70
N GLU A 91 4.33 -20.72 33.09
CA GLU A 91 5.14 -21.16 31.95
C GLU A 91 5.01 -20.21 30.74
N ALA A 92 3.80 -19.72 30.46
CA ALA A 92 3.53 -18.80 29.35
C ALA A 92 3.96 -17.35 29.62
N LYS A 93 4.34 -17.00 30.87
CA LYS A 93 4.59 -15.62 31.34
C LYS A 93 3.39 -14.68 31.16
N VAL A 94 2.18 -15.20 31.37
CA VAL A 94 0.91 -14.46 31.32
C VAL A 94 0.49 -14.15 32.75
N TYR A 95 0.60 -12.90 33.18
CA TYR A 95 0.49 -12.50 34.60
C TYR A 95 -0.75 -11.69 34.94
N GLN A 96 -1.38 -11.05 33.95
CA GLN A 96 -2.50 -10.13 34.15
C GLN A 96 -3.86 -10.75 33.81
N LEU A 97 -3.90 -11.96 33.24
CA LEU A 97 -5.14 -12.71 33.04
C LEU A 97 -5.52 -13.51 34.30
N PRO A 98 -6.75 -13.36 34.83
CA PRO A 98 -7.22 -14.21 35.92
C PRO A 98 -7.31 -15.68 35.49
N THR A 99 -6.72 -16.59 36.27
CA THR A 99 -6.83 -18.05 36.05
C THR A 99 -8.29 -18.50 35.96
N SER A 100 -9.19 -17.84 36.71
CA SER A 100 -10.64 -18.06 36.66
C SER A 100 -11.29 -17.68 35.33
N PHE A 101 -10.78 -16.65 34.64
CA PHE A 101 -11.26 -16.25 33.32
C PHE A 101 -10.88 -17.30 32.27
N VAL A 102 -9.63 -17.75 32.28
CA VAL A 102 -9.13 -18.78 31.36
C VAL A 102 -9.80 -20.13 31.59
N GLN A 103 -10.01 -20.48 32.86
CA GLN A 103 -10.80 -21.66 33.20
C GLN A 103 -12.21 -21.56 32.62
N ARG A 104 -12.89 -20.42 32.77
CA ARG A 104 -14.21 -20.20 32.16
C ARG A 104 -14.16 -20.30 30.64
N LEU A 105 -13.19 -19.64 29.98
CA LEU A 105 -12.97 -19.69 28.54
C LEU A 105 -12.91 -21.14 28.02
N LEU A 106 -12.15 -21.99 28.71
CA LEU A 106 -11.88 -23.36 28.31
C LEU A 106 -12.96 -24.37 28.75
N THR A 107 -13.85 -23.99 29.67
CA THR A 107 -14.90 -24.88 30.22
C THR A 107 -16.33 -24.37 30.00
N LEU A 108 -16.53 -23.37 29.13
CA LEU A 108 -17.82 -22.66 28.96
C LEU A 108 -18.94 -23.54 28.37
N ASN A 109 -18.64 -24.73 27.83
CA ASN A 109 -19.65 -25.73 27.44
C ASN A 109 -19.04 -27.15 27.40
N PRO A 110 -19.29 -28.04 28.39
CA PRO A 110 -19.79 -29.37 28.02
C PRO A 110 -20.59 -30.13 29.10
N THR A 111 -21.48 -31.00 28.62
CA THR A 111 -21.96 -32.19 29.33
C THR A 111 -20.78 -33.08 29.72
N ARG A 112 -20.73 -33.46 31.00
CA ARG A 112 -19.55 -34.02 31.68
C ARG A 112 -19.38 -35.52 31.39
N SER A 113 -18.54 -35.86 30.40
CA SER A 113 -17.92 -37.19 30.26
C SER A 113 -16.44 -37.12 30.67
N ILE A 114 -15.86 -38.24 31.13
CA ILE A 114 -14.43 -38.34 31.47
C ILE A 114 -13.56 -38.01 30.23
N THR A 115 -14.00 -38.43 29.04
CA THR A 115 -13.34 -38.19 27.77
C THR A 115 -13.19 -36.69 27.49
N ASN A 116 -14.25 -35.91 27.70
CA ASN A 116 -14.23 -34.47 27.46
C ASN A 116 -13.28 -33.77 28.45
N HIS A 117 -13.28 -34.16 29.73
CA HIS A 117 -12.34 -33.64 30.73
C HIS A 117 -10.87 -33.94 30.36
N LEU A 118 -10.59 -35.09 29.78
CA LEU A 118 -9.24 -35.45 29.31
C LEU A 118 -8.82 -34.67 28.08
N GLN A 119 -9.72 -34.48 27.11
CA GLN A 119 -9.44 -33.67 25.92
C GLN A 119 -9.04 -32.25 26.32
N HIS A 120 -9.79 -31.58 27.21
CA HIS A 120 -9.45 -30.23 27.69
C HIS A 120 -8.10 -30.15 28.41
N LEU A 121 -7.74 -31.21 29.13
CA LEU A 121 -6.47 -31.26 29.82
C LEU A 121 -5.29 -31.46 28.85
N LEU A 122 -5.54 -32.07 27.68
CA LEU A 122 -4.52 -32.46 26.71
C LEU A 122 -4.46 -31.56 25.46
N ILE A 123 -5.20 -30.45 25.42
CA ILE A 123 -5.12 -29.39 24.38
C ILE A 123 -3.68 -28.95 24.16
N ASP A 124 -3.33 -28.49 22.96
CA ASP A 124 -2.04 -27.85 22.67
C ASP A 124 -1.83 -26.59 23.53
N HIS A 125 -0.81 -26.62 24.40
CA HIS A 125 -0.50 -25.49 25.26
C HIS A 125 0.25 -24.38 24.54
N VAL A 126 0.92 -24.65 23.41
CA VAL A 126 1.61 -23.60 22.63
C VAL A 126 0.60 -22.65 22.00
N GLU A 127 -0.38 -23.21 21.29
CA GLU A 127 -1.51 -22.48 20.71
C GLU A 127 -2.30 -21.76 21.81
N LEU A 128 -2.62 -22.46 22.90
CA LEU A 128 -3.31 -21.85 24.05
C LEU A 128 -2.50 -20.68 24.66
N PHE A 129 -1.18 -20.74 24.73
CA PHE A 129 -0.35 -19.67 25.30
C PHE A 129 -0.32 -18.41 24.44
N GLU A 130 -0.35 -18.56 23.11
CA GLU A 130 -0.47 -17.42 22.19
C GLU A 130 -1.83 -16.75 22.34
N ILE A 131 -2.90 -17.56 22.38
CA ILE A 131 -4.28 -17.10 22.63
C ILE A 131 -4.38 -16.34 23.97
N LEU A 132 -3.78 -16.88 25.03
CA LEU A 132 -3.77 -16.24 26.34
C LEU A 132 -2.99 -14.92 26.35
N ARG A 133 -1.86 -14.82 25.66
CA ARG A 133 -1.15 -13.53 25.54
C ARG A 133 -1.98 -12.48 24.79
N ILE A 134 -2.70 -12.87 23.74
CA ILE A 134 -3.58 -11.97 22.99
C ILE A 134 -4.73 -11.48 23.88
N PHE A 135 -5.33 -12.35 24.69
CA PHE A 135 -6.37 -11.96 25.66
C PHE A 135 -5.81 -11.06 26.78
N GLU A 136 -4.58 -11.29 27.24
CA GLU A 136 -3.92 -10.44 28.24
C GLU A 136 -3.72 -9.01 27.71
N ILE A 137 -3.24 -8.89 26.47
CA ILE A 137 -3.09 -7.61 25.78
C ILE A 137 -4.46 -6.95 25.58
N SER A 138 -5.47 -7.72 25.17
CA SER A 138 -6.83 -7.23 24.95
C SER A 138 -7.48 -6.73 26.24
N MET A 139 -7.32 -7.44 27.36
CA MET A 139 -7.89 -7.06 28.66
C MET A 139 -7.26 -5.78 29.23
N GLN A 140 -5.99 -5.53 28.97
CA GLN A 140 -5.32 -4.27 29.34
C GLN A 140 -5.88 -3.06 28.59
N LEU A 141 -6.49 -3.27 27.41
CA LEU A 141 -6.94 -2.21 26.52
C LEU A 141 -8.44 -1.91 26.64
N VAL A 142 -9.28 -2.93 26.83
CA VAL A 142 -10.76 -2.79 26.79
C VAL A 142 -11.45 -3.10 28.12
N GLY A 143 -10.69 -3.61 29.11
CA GLY A 143 -11.22 -4.02 30.41
C GLY A 143 -11.82 -5.44 30.40
N GLU A 144 -11.73 -6.12 31.56
CA GLU A 144 -12.14 -7.52 31.74
C GLU A 144 -13.62 -7.76 31.39
N GLU A 145 -14.51 -6.88 31.84
CA GLU A 145 -15.96 -7.05 31.71
C GLU A 145 -16.44 -6.95 30.25
N THR A 146 -15.83 -6.07 29.45
CA THR A 146 -16.16 -5.87 28.03
C THR A 146 -15.71 -7.05 27.18
N VAL A 147 -14.51 -7.59 27.44
CA VAL A 147 -13.99 -8.79 26.76
C VAL A 147 -14.85 -10.02 27.08
N ILE A 148 -15.23 -10.20 28.35
CA ILE A 148 -16.13 -11.29 28.79
C ILE A 148 -17.50 -11.18 28.11
N ASN A 149 -18.08 -9.99 28.04
CA ASN A 149 -19.41 -9.78 27.46
C ASN A 149 -19.42 -9.99 25.93
N ALA A 150 -18.36 -9.58 25.23
CA ALA A 150 -18.18 -9.85 23.80
C ALA A 150 -18.04 -11.36 23.53
N PHE A 151 -17.21 -12.06 24.31
CA PHE A 151 -16.98 -13.49 24.15
C PHE A 151 -18.23 -14.33 24.47
N ASN A 152 -18.97 -13.96 25.51
CA ASN A 152 -20.22 -14.63 25.88
C ASN A 152 -21.31 -14.42 24.82
N LYS A 153 -21.42 -13.23 24.21
CA LYS A 153 -22.36 -13.00 23.09
C LYS A 153 -22.02 -13.85 21.87
N GLN A 154 -20.73 -14.04 21.56
CA GLN A 154 -20.26 -14.80 20.40
C GLN A 154 -20.34 -16.32 20.59
N SER A 155 -20.16 -16.82 21.82
CA SER A 155 -20.18 -18.26 22.13
C SER A 155 -21.58 -18.89 22.11
N ILE A 156 -22.65 -18.08 22.13
CA ILE A 156 -24.04 -18.55 22.23
C ILE A 156 -24.66 -18.88 20.85
N GLN A 157 -24.06 -18.50 19.72
CA GLN A 157 -24.72 -18.62 18.42
C GLN A 157 -24.32 -19.80 17.52
N ASN A 158 -23.22 -20.53 17.75
CA ASN A 158 -22.78 -21.57 16.80
C ASN A 158 -22.36 -22.89 17.50
N TYR A 159 -23.33 -23.64 18.02
CA TYR A 159 -23.15 -25.05 18.37
C TYR A 159 -24.08 -25.96 17.57
N THR A 160 -23.63 -26.31 16.37
CA THR A 160 -23.99 -27.58 15.73
C THR A 160 -22.73 -28.20 15.13
N SER A 161 -22.41 -29.42 15.60
CA SER A 161 -21.49 -30.45 15.08
C SER A 161 -19.96 -30.25 15.10
N ASP A 162 -19.30 -30.89 16.08
CA ASP A 162 -18.28 -31.96 16.00
C ASP A 162 -17.15 -32.00 14.94
N HIS A 163 -16.79 -30.93 14.24
CA HIS A 163 -15.58 -30.94 13.39
C HIS A 163 -14.61 -29.78 13.65
N LEU A 164 -13.35 -30.14 13.92
CA LEU A 164 -12.11 -29.33 13.91
C LEU A 164 -12.19 -27.91 14.52
N VAL A 165 -11.99 -27.89 15.83
CA VAL A 165 -12.01 -26.68 16.67
C VAL A 165 -10.74 -25.82 16.55
N SER A 166 -9.62 -26.28 15.98
CA SER A 166 -8.38 -25.45 15.94
C SER A 166 -8.31 -24.45 14.78
N SER A 167 -8.53 -24.84 13.52
CA SER A 167 -8.39 -23.92 12.37
C SER A 167 -9.38 -22.74 12.40
N THR A 168 -10.62 -23.01 12.80
CA THR A 168 -11.70 -22.00 12.87
C THR A 168 -11.54 -21.05 14.06
N ILE A 169 -10.88 -21.49 15.14
CA ILE A 169 -10.60 -20.62 16.29
C ILE A 169 -9.36 -19.76 16.03
N ILE A 170 -8.30 -20.32 15.43
CA ILE A 170 -7.10 -19.57 15.02
C ILE A 170 -7.47 -18.46 14.05
N SER A 171 -8.23 -18.75 12.98
CA SER A 171 -8.65 -17.73 12.01
C SER A 171 -9.48 -16.60 12.65
N ARG A 172 -10.32 -16.93 13.63
CA ARG A 172 -11.08 -15.95 14.41
C ARG A 172 -10.18 -15.08 15.28
N ILE A 173 -9.17 -15.67 15.90
CA ILE A 173 -8.23 -14.97 16.79
C ILE A 173 -7.30 -14.07 15.97
N ASP A 174 -6.80 -14.55 14.83
CA ASP A 174 -6.02 -13.75 13.88
C ASP A 174 -6.84 -12.54 13.41
N ASN A 175 -8.10 -12.73 13.02
CA ASN A 175 -8.97 -11.62 12.61
C ASN A 175 -9.19 -10.60 13.74
N ILE A 176 -9.34 -11.05 14.98
CA ILE A 176 -9.46 -10.15 16.15
C ILE A 176 -8.14 -9.40 16.37
N GLU A 177 -7.00 -10.07 16.30
CA GLU A 177 -5.68 -9.46 16.46
C GLU A 177 -5.42 -8.41 15.37
N GLN A 178 -5.73 -8.73 14.10
CA GLN A 178 -5.56 -7.80 12.99
C GLN A 178 -6.44 -6.57 13.15
N LEU A 179 -7.69 -6.72 13.60
CA LEU A 179 -8.57 -5.60 13.89
C LEU A 179 -8.01 -4.71 15.00
N ILE A 180 -7.49 -5.31 16.08
CA ILE A 180 -6.85 -4.58 17.20
C ILE A 180 -5.56 -3.89 16.74
N ASN A 181 -4.75 -4.53 15.91
CA ASN A 181 -3.52 -3.97 15.34
C ASN A 181 -3.82 -2.79 14.39
N CYS A 182 -4.85 -2.92 13.54
CA CYS A 182 -5.36 -1.84 12.72
C CYS A 182 -5.85 -0.67 13.59
N TYR A 183 -6.60 -0.97 14.65
CA TYR A 183 -7.09 0.02 15.62
C TYR A 183 -5.94 0.80 16.26
N ASN A 184 -4.90 0.11 16.75
CA ASN A 184 -3.70 0.72 17.36
C ASN A 184 -2.96 1.67 16.42
N ARG A 185 -3.03 1.43 15.10
CA ARG A 185 -2.42 2.28 14.07
C ARG A 185 -3.30 3.49 13.72
N VAL A 186 -4.61 3.46 13.99
CA VAL A 186 -5.59 4.43 13.48
C VAL A 186 -6.22 5.35 14.53
N ILE A 187 -6.43 4.91 15.79
CA ILE A 187 -7.20 5.67 16.81
C ILE A 187 -6.38 6.00 18.07
N GLN A 188 -6.67 7.17 18.68
CA GLN A 188 -6.18 7.55 20.00
C GLN A 188 -6.87 6.74 21.12
N THR A 189 -6.10 6.29 22.11
CA THR A 189 -6.44 5.30 23.15
C THR A 189 -7.72 5.54 23.97
N GLU A 190 -8.31 6.73 24.00
CA GLU A 190 -9.47 7.06 24.85
C GLU A 190 -10.84 6.65 24.28
N HIS A 191 -10.92 6.21 23.01
CA HIS A 191 -12.17 5.78 22.38
C HIS A 191 -12.19 4.29 21.99
N ALA A 192 -11.27 3.48 22.53
CA ALA A 192 -11.07 2.08 22.15
C ALA A 192 -12.26 1.19 22.45
N SER A 193 -12.79 1.27 23.66
CA SER A 193 -13.94 0.46 24.08
C SER A 193 -15.17 0.75 23.22
N ASN A 194 -15.51 2.03 23.02
CA ASN A 194 -16.68 2.40 22.24
C ASN A 194 -16.53 2.04 20.76
N PHE A 195 -15.33 2.15 20.18
CA PHE A 195 -15.09 1.77 18.80
C PHE A 195 -15.16 0.25 18.59
N PHE A 196 -14.51 -0.53 19.46
CA PHE A 196 -14.55 -2.00 19.37
C PHE A 196 -15.95 -2.53 19.65
N GLU A 197 -16.64 -1.98 20.65
CA GLU A 197 -18.05 -2.27 20.89
C GLU A 197 -18.91 -1.92 19.68
N ASN A 198 -18.71 -0.76 19.03
CA ASN A 198 -19.44 -0.40 17.81
C ASN A 198 -19.10 -1.33 16.63
N ALA A 199 -17.84 -1.72 16.44
CA ALA A 199 -17.44 -2.66 15.39
C ALA A 199 -18.08 -4.06 15.60
N CYS A 200 -18.14 -4.54 16.84
CA CYS A 200 -18.78 -5.82 17.18
C CYS A 200 -20.31 -5.76 17.21
N SER A 201 -20.92 -4.63 17.62
CA SER A 201 -22.37 -4.52 17.83
C SER A 201 -23.14 -3.90 16.65
N LEU A 202 -22.54 -2.92 15.96
CA LEU A 202 -23.15 -2.19 14.84
C LEU A 202 -22.49 -2.53 13.50
N GLY A 203 -21.18 -2.79 13.51
CA GLY A 203 -20.39 -3.16 12.31
C GLY A 203 -20.49 -4.64 11.91
N GLY A 204 -21.07 -5.49 12.75
CA GLY A 204 -21.28 -6.92 12.44
C GLY A 204 -20.02 -7.79 12.50
N PHE A 205 -18.93 -7.34 13.15
CA PHE A 205 -17.71 -8.13 13.27
C PHE A 205 -17.91 -9.37 14.16
N ASN A 206 -17.95 -10.55 13.53
CA ASN A 206 -18.17 -11.86 14.18
C ASN A 206 -16.90 -12.73 14.24
N ALA A 207 -15.71 -12.15 14.01
CA ALA A 207 -14.41 -12.82 13.92
C ALA A 207 -14.27 -13.90 12.82
N ALA A 208 -15.36 -14.41 12.26
CA ALA A 208 -15.41 -15.20 11.03
C ALA A 208 -16.33 -14.51 10.03
N PHE A 209 -15.85 -14.35 8.80
CA PHE A 209 -16.63 -13.78 7.71
C PHE A 209 -17.21 -14.90 6.85
N GLU A 210 -18.48 -14.76 6.47
CA GLU A 210 -19.19 -15.79 5.68
C GLU A 210 -18.76 -15.78 4.21
N ASN A 211 -18.43 -14.62 3.66
CA ASN A 211 -18.04 -14.45 2.26
C ASN A 211 -17.15 -13.20 2.06
N CYS A 212 -16.58 -13.07 0.86
CA CYS A 212 -15.72 -11.95 0.47
C CYS A 212 -16.45 -10.59 0.60
N ASN A 213 -17.74 -10.52 0.26
CA ASN A 213 -18.52 -9.29 0.37
C ASN A 213 -18.68 -8.84 1.83
N ALA A 214 -18.87 -9.75 2.77
CA ALA A 214 -18.98 -9.42 4.20
C ALA A 214 -17.68 -8.80 4.74
N ILE A 215 -16.51 -9.27 4.28
CA ILE A 215 -15.21 -8.66 4.59
C ILE A 215 -15.17 -7.22 4.07
N HIS A 216 -15.52 -7.03 2.80
CA HIS A 216 -15.48 -5.72 2.15
C HIS A 216 -16.47 -4.73 2.79
N GLU A 217 -17.71 -5.15 3.05
CA GLU A 217 -18.74 -4.33 3.71
C GLU A 217 -18.31 -3.91 5.11
N PHE A 218 -17.66 -4.80 5.87
CA PHE A 218 -17.10 -4.45 7.17
C PHE A 218 -16.00 -3.39 7.06
N ILE A 219 -15.11 -3.50 6.07
CA ILE A 219 -14.04 -2.51 5.85
C ILE A 219 -14.62 -1.16 5.39
N GLU A 220 -15.66 -1.15 4.55
CA GLU A 220 -16.38 0.08 4.19
C GLU A 220 -17.09 0.70 5.40
N TYR A 221 -17.68 -0.12 6.27
CA TYR A 221 -18.24 0.36 7.55
C TYR A 221 -17.17 1.06 8.40
N LEU A 222 -16.00 0.43 8.58
CA LEU A 222 -14.88 1.04 9.30
C LEU A 222 -14.44 2.34 8.61
N ARG A 223 -14.33 2.33 7.29
CA ARG A 223 -13.94 3.50 6.50
C ARG A 223 -14.89 4.67 6.71
N ASN A 224 -16.20 4.44 6.70
CA ASN A 224 -17.21 5.47 6.94
C ASN A 224 -17.13 6.00 8.38
N LEU A 225 -16.95 5.11 9.36
CA LEU A 225 -16.80 5.48 10.76
C LEU A 225 -15.53 6.33 11.00
N PHE A 226 -14.48 6.11 10.20
CA PHE A 226 -13.26 6.92 10.21
C PHE A 226 -13.36 8.27 9.48
N VAL A 227 -14.35 8.43 8.60
CA VAL A 227 -14.63 9.69 7.89
C VAL A 227 -15.53 10.60 8.73
N ASP A 228 -16.46 10.04 9.50
CA ASP A 228 -17.41 10.79 10.33
C ASP A 228 -16.79 11.34 11.63
N SER A 229 -15.59 10.89 12.03
CA SER A 229 -14.83 11.38 13.19
C SER A 229 -13.86 12.53 12.81
N GLU A 230 -14.43 13.74 12.65
CA GLU A 230 -13.87 15.12 12.56
C GLU A 230 -12.49 15.45 11.90
N SER A 231 -12.53 16.52 11.09
CA SER A 231 -11.48 17.42 10.55
C SER A 231 -10.11 16.82 10.15
N THR A 232 -10.09 16.10 9.03
CA THR A 232 -8.88 15.51 8.46
C THR A 232 -7.96 16.54 7.81
N THR A 233 -6.77 16.73 8.39
CA THR A 233 -5.58 17.27 7.71
C THR A 233 -5.06 16.28 6.66
N ASP A 234 -4.51 16.77 5.54
CA ASP A 234 -4.13 16.01 4.33
C ASP A 234 -3.26 14.75 4.54
N ASN A 235 -2.52 14.61 5.64
CA ASN A 235 -1.60 13.47 5.87
C ASN A 235 -2.17 12.31 6.70
N VAL A 236 -3.33 12.49 7.37
CA VAL A 236 -3.93 11.44 8.23
C VAL A 236 -4.81 10.51 7.40
N LEU A 237 -5.55 11.05 6.43
CA LEU A 237 -6.45 10.29 5.58
C LEU A 237 -5.73 9.18 4.77
N PRO A 238 -4.57 9.44 4.13
CA PRO A 238 -3.84 8.40 3.40
C PRO A 238 -3.32 7.27 4.30
N HIS A 239 -2.89 7.59 5.53
CA HIS A 239 -2.41 6.58 6.48
C HIS A 239 -3.55 5.68 6.98
N ARG A 240 -4.72 6.26 7.28
CA ARG A 240 -5.92 5.49 7.66
C ARG A 240 -6.39 4.60 6.52
N GLN A 241 -6.49 5.13 5.31
CA GLN A 241 -6.85 4.36 4.11
C GLN A 241 -5.89 3.20 3.87
N ARG A 242 -4.58 3.44 3.98
CA ARG A 242 -3.57 2.38 3.87
C ARG A 242 -3.76 1.29 4.92
N THR A 243 -3.98 1.66 6.18
CA THR A 243 -4.13 0.69 7.27
C THR A 243 -5.39 -0.17 7.08
N LEU A 244 -6.48 0.43 6.61
CA LEU A 244 -7.70 -0.32 6.28
C LEU A 244 -7.51 -1.28 5.10
N LEU A 245 -6.74 -0.88 4.09
CA LEU A 245 -6.39 -1.77 2.97
C LEU A 245 -5.51 -2.94 3.45
N GLU A 246 -4.55 -2.69 4.35
CA GLU A 246 -3.74 -3.74 4.96
C GLU A 246 -4.62 -4.70 5.78
N LEU A 247 -5.60 -4.18 6.54
CA LEU A 247 -6.55 -5.00 7.32
C LEU A 247 -7.43 -5.88 6.42
N GLU A 248 -8.06 -5.28 5.40
CA GLU A 248 -8.90 -6.00 4.43
C GLU A 248 -8.12 -7.15 3.78
N MET A 249 -6.84 -6.93 3.49
CA MET A 249 -5.96 -7.96 2.95
C MET A 249 -5.64 -9.08 3.93
N GLU A 250 -5.44 -8.81 5.21
CA GLU A 250 -5.21 -9.87 6.20
C GLU A 250 -6.47 -10.71 6.43
N PHE A 251 -7.66 -10.09 6.43
CA PHE A 251 -8.93 -10.84 6.48
C PHE A 251 -9.09 -11.76 5.26
N LEU A 252 -8.84 -11.24 4.06
CA LEU A 252 -8.91 -12.05 2.84
C LEU A 252 -7.88 -13.18 2.81
N LYS A 253 -6.66 -12.95 3.32
CA LYS A 253 -5.62 -14.00 3.43
C LYS A 253 -6.00 -15.11 4.39
N THR A 254 -6.71 -14.77 5.46
CA THR A 254 -7.15 -15.73 6.48
C THR A 254 -8.37 -16.50 5.98
N TRP A 255 -9.27 -15.84 5.26
CA TRP A 255 -10.52 -16.42 4.79
C TRP A 255 -10.38 -17.29 3.53
N LEU A 256 -9.54 -16.88 2.57
CA LEU A 256 -9.44 -17.54 1.26
C LEU A 256 -8.94 -19.01 1.30
N PRO A 257 -7.97 -19.41 2.15
CA PRO A 257 -7.54 -20.81 2.23
C PRO A 257 -8.66 -21.79 2.60
N ASP A 258 -9.60 -21.37 3.44
CA ASP A 258 -10.77 -22.17 3.82
C ASP A 258 -11.89 -22.12 2.77
N ASN A 259 -11.78 -21.24 1.75
CA ASN A 259 -12.78 -20.98 0.71
C ASN A 259 -12.12 -20.89 -0.67
N SER A 260 -11.21 -21.83 -0.99
CA SER A 260 -10.31 -21.72 -2.14
C SER A 260 -11.06 -21.53 -3.47
N GLU A 261 -12.19 -22.20 -3.67
CA GLU A 261 -13.05 -22.08 -4.86
C GLU A 261 -13.64 -20.67 -5.07
N GLN A 262 -13.67 -19.82 -4.04
CA GLN A 262 -14.24 -18.46 -4.10
C GLN A 262 -13.21 -17.38 -4.45
N TYR A 263 -12.01 -17.76 -4.92
CA TYR A 263 -11.02 -16.79 -5.39
C TYR A 263 -11.53 -15.81 -6.48
N PRO A 264 -12.49 -16.15 -7.38
CA PRO A 264 -13.01 -15.20 -8.35
C PRO A 264 -13.63 -13.95 -7.70
N GLU A 265 -14.25 -14.09 -6.53
CA GLU A 265 -14.83 -12.96 -5.78
C GLU A 265 -13.75 -12.00 -5.29
N VAL A 266 -12.60 -12.55 -4.88
CA VAL A 266 -11.44 -11.75 -4.44
C VAL A 266 -10.78 -11.03 -5.62
N LEU A 267 -10.70 -11.68 -6.78
CA LEU A 267 -10.22 -11.03 -8.01
C LEU A 267 -11.14 -9.91 -8.49
N ALA A 268 -12.46 -10.12 -8.43
CA ALA A 268 -13.46 -9.09 -8.71
C ALA A 268 -13.35 -7.90 -7.74
N LEU A 269 -12.98 -8.15 -6.48
CA LEU A 269 -12.74 -7.09 -5.52
C LEU A 269 -11.49 -6.26 -5.86
N PHE A 270 -10.41 -6.88 -6.36
CA PHE A 270 -9.18 -6.20 -6.80
C PHE A 270 -9.37 -5.36 -8.08
N SER A 271 -10.31 -5.73 -8.94
CA SER A 271 -10.61 -5.01 -10.18
C SER A 271 -11.43 -3.74 -9.97
N LYS A 272 -12.08 -3.56 -8.81
CA LYS A 272 -12.88 -2.36 -8.51
C LYS A 272 -12.03 -1.07 -8.63
N PRO A 273 -12.50 -0.02 -9.37
CA PRO A 273 -11.70 1.18 -9.67
C PRO A 273 -11.22 1.99 -8.46
N LYS A 274 -11.99 1.98 -7.36
CA LYS A 274 -11.68 2.70 -6.13
C LYS A 274 -10.91 1.84 -5.11
N ASN A 275 -10.55 0.62 -5.50
CA ASN A 275 -9.95 -0.34 -4.59
C ASN A 275 -8.46 -0.56 -4.88
N ASP A 276 -7.63 -0.16 -3.92
CA ASP A 276 -6.17 -0.22 -3.99
C ASP A 276 -5.57 -1.50 -3.38
N LEU A 277 -6.39 -2.50 -3.05
CA LEU A 277 -5.93 -3.80 -2.50
C LEU A 277 -4.85 -4.49 -3.33
N TRP A 278 -4.82 -4.23 -4.64
CA TRP A 278 -3.78 -4.73 -5.54
C TRP A 278 -2.35 -4.42 -5.09
N GLN A 279 -2.13 -3.35 -4.31
CA GLN A 279 -0.82 -2.98 -3.77
C GLN A 279 -0.26 -4.04 -2.80
N TYR A 280 -1.14 -4.86 -2.22
CA TYR A 280 -0.83 -5.84 -1.18
C TYR A 280 -1.23 -7.27 -1.59
N SER A 281 -1.66 -7.46 -2.85
CA SER A 281 -2.24 -8.70 -3.36
C SER A 281 -1.26 -9.86 -3.54
N ALA A 282 0.04 -9.63 -3.34
CA ALA A 282 1.08 -10.60 -3.68
C ALA A 282 0.90 -11.98 -3.01
N LYS A 283 0.43 -12.06 -1.76
CA LYS A 283 0.17 -13.36 -1.12
C LYS A 283 -1.07 -14.05 -1.68
N ILE A 284 -2.15 -13.31 -1.88
CA ILE A 284 -3.41 -13.83 -2.43
C ILE A 284 -3.21 -14.33 -3.87
N LEU A 285 -2.54 -13.55 -4.72
CA LEU A 285 -2.21 -14.00 -6.07
C LEU A 285 -1.26 -15.20 -6.06
N SER A 286 -0.46 -15.40 -5.00
CA SER A 286 0.33 -16.63 -4.84
C SER A 286 -0.53 -17.84 -4.60
N PHE A 287 -1.54 -17.68 -3.75
CA PHE A 287 -2.48 -18.73 -3.42
C PHE A 287 -3.27 -19.12 -4.66
N ILE A 288 -3.80 -18.13 -5.40
CA ILE A 288 -4.55 -18.38 -6.65
C ILE A 288 -3.69 -19.08 -7.69
N ASP A 289 -2.43 -18.65 -7.86
CA ASP A 289 -1.46 -19.30 -8.75
C ASP A 289 -1.17 -20.76 -8.34
N GLN A 290 -1.15 -21.06 -7.04
CA GLN A 290 -1.00 -22.43 -6.53
C GLN A 290 -2.25 -23.28 -6.76
N GLU A 291 -3.45 -22.74 -6.51
CA GLU A 291 -4.71 -23.46 -6.72
C GLU A 291 -4.96 -23.76 -8.19
N VAL A 292 -4.69 -22.81 -9.09
CA VAL A 292 -4.88 -22.96 -10.54
C VAL A 292 -3.66 -23.65 -11.21
N GLU A 293 -2.56 -23.85 -10.48
CA GLU A 293 -1.31 -24.43 -10.97
C GLU A 293 -0.74 -23.70 -12.22
N LEU A 294 -1.00 -22.39 -12.32
CA LEU A 294 -0.72 -21.61 -13.52
C LEU A 294 0.78 -21.52 -13.78
N PHE A 295 1.58 -21.13 -12.78
CA PHE A 295 3.04 -21.09 -12.89
C PHE A 295 3.66 -22.46 -13.21
N SER A 296 3.24 -23.54 -12.53
CA SER A 296 3.77 -24.88 -12.77
C SER A 296 3.49 -25.36 -14.19
N THR A 297 2.32 -25.03 -14.72
CA THR A 297 1.95 -25.35 -16.11
C THR A 297 2.80 -24.54 -17.08
N VAL A 298 2.90 -23.22 -16.88
CA VAL A 298 3.75 -22.35 -17.71
C VAL A 298 5.20 -22.81 -17.75
N LEU A 299 5.76 -23.23 -16.61
CA LEU A 299 7.13 -23.70 -16.51
C LEU A 299 7.34 -25.04 -17.23
N SER A 300 6.44 -26.01 -17.03
CA SER A 300 6.59 -27.36 -17.58
C SER A 300 6.21 -27.48 -19.06
N LYS A 301 5.32 -26.60 -19.54
CA LYS A 301 4.77 -26.61 -20.90
C LYS A 301 5.21 -25.42 -21.74
N ASN A 302 6.24 -24.70 -21.29
CA ASN A 302 6.81 -23.56 -22.00
C ASN A 302 5.75 -22.52 -22.43
N GLY A 303 4.86 -22.16 -21.52
CA GLY A 303 3.81 -21.16 -21.75
C GLY A 303 2.52 -21.69 -22.40
N GLN A 304 2.46 -22.96 -22.80
CA GLN A 304 1.24 -23.60 -23.31
C GLN A 304 0.33 -24.04 -22.16
N LEU A 305 -0.98 -23.81 -22.30
CA LEU A 305 -2.01 -24.31 -21.40
C LEU A 305 -2.86 -25.34 -22.15
N GLU A 306 -2.90 -26.58 -21.67
CA GLU A 306 -3.59 -27.71 -22.32
C GLU A 306 -4.83 -28.18 -21.55
N ASP A 307 -5.02 -27.75 -20.29
CA ASP A 307 -6.11 -28.23 -19.41
C ASP A 307 -7.18 -27.15 -19.18
N PRO A 308 -8.30 -27.18 -19.92
CA PRO A 308 -9.34 -26.16 -19.82
C PRO A 308 -10.14 -26.24 -18.50
N ASP A 309 -10.26 -27.42 -17.87
CA ASP A 309 -11.22 -27.62 -16.78
C ASP A 309 -10.82 -26.90 -15.47
N LYS A 310 -9.51 -26.75 -15.19
CA LYS A 310 -9.01 -25.99 -14.02
C LYS A 310 -8.97 -24.48 -14.24
N ILE A 311 -9.04 -24.05 -15.50
CA ILE A 311 -8.73 -22.68 -15.93
C ILE A 311 -9.99 -21.94 -16.39
N GLU A 312 -11.05 -22.66 -16.73
CA GLU A 312 -12.36 -22.13 -17.15
C GLU A 312 -12.92 -21.11 -16.15
N LEU A 313 -12.85 -21.40 -14.85
CA LEU A 313 -13.30 -20.48 -13.80
C LEU A 313 -12.48 -19.17 -13.74
N LEU A 314 -11.17 -19.25 -14.02
CA LEU A 314 -10.32 -18.07 -14.10
C LEU A 314 -10.63 -17.26 -15.35
N ASP A 315 -10.85 -17.90 -16.49
CA ASP A 315 -11.18 -17.23 -17.75
C ASP A 315 -12.55 -16.56 -17.71
N GLU A 316 -13.56 -17.24 -17.17
CA GLU A 316 -14.87 -16.64 -16.93
C GLU A 316 -14.75 -15.41 -16.02
N CYS A 317 -13.94 -15.52 -14.96
CA CYS A 317 -13.68 -14.40 -14.07
C CYS A 317 -13.01 -13.23 -14.81
N LEU A 318 -11.92 -13.47 -15.55
CA LEU A 318 -11.17 -12.43 -16.28
C LEU A 318 -12.04 -11.71 -17.31
N ASN A 319 -12.88 -12.43 -18.05
CA ASN A 319 -13.84 -11.86 -19.00
C ASN A 319 -14.86 -10.92 -18.31
N ASN A 320 -15.24 -11.22 -17.07
CA ASN A 320 -16.22 -10.45 -16.32
C ASN A 320 -15.62 -9.24 -15.58
N ILE A 321 -14.35 -9.29 -15.17
CA ILE A 321 -13.75 -8.30 -14.25
C ILE A 321 -12.81 -7.29 -14.91
N ASN A 322 -12.24 -7.59 -16.08
CA ASN A 322 -11.24 -6.71 -16.69
C ASN A 322 -11.91 -5.50 -17.37
N GLY A 323 -11.60 -4.29 -16.86
CA GLY A 323 -11.82 -3.04 -17.61
C GLY A 323 -10.62 -2.69 -18.50
N ASP A 324 -10.64 -1.50 -19.12
CA ASP A 324 -9.65 -1.02 -20.09
C ASP A 324 -8.17 -1.07 -19.65
N THR A 325 -7.90 -1.26 -18.35
CA THR A 325 -6.54 -1.26 -17.77
C THR A 325 -5.92 -2.64 -17.64
N TYR A 326 -6.68 -3.73 -17.82
CA TYR A 326 -6.21 -5.12 -17.73
C TYR A 326 -5.40 -5.42 -16.46
N LYS A 327 -5.85 -4.86 -15.34
CA LYS A 327 -5.10 -4.78 -14.08
C LYS A 327 -4.72 -6.17 -13.54
N ILE A 328 -5.66 -7.11 -13.51
CA ILE A 328 -5.44 -8.45 -12.95
C ILE A 328 -4.51 -9.27 -13.85
N GLU A 329 -4.75 -9.26 -15.16
CA GLU A 329 -3.88 -9.92 -16.15
C GLU A 329 -2.43 -9.42 -16.01
N ARG A 330 -2.22 -8.10 -15.93
CA ARG A 330 -0.89 -7.51 -15.74
C ARG A 330 -0.20 -7.97 -14.46
N LEU A 331 -0.94 -8.09 -13.36
CA LEU A 331 -0.39 -8.55 -12.08
C LEU A 331 0.02 -10.03 -12.17
N LEU A 332 -0.83 -10.89 -12.75
CA LEU A 332 -0.54 -12.30 -12.95
C LEU A 332 0.65 -12.52 -13.90
N VAL A 333 0.67 -11.84 -15.05
CA VAL A 333 1.79 -11.87 -16.01
C VAL A 333 3.10 -11.51 -15.33
N ASN A 334 3.13 -10.38 -14.60
CA ASN A 334 4.35 -9.93 -13.94
C ASN A 334 4.80 -10.91 -12.85
N ARG A 335 3.86 -11.50 -12.12
CA ARG A 335 4.16 -12.49 -11.08
C ARG A 335 4.82 -13.75 -11.67
N ILE A 336 4.16 -14.38 -12.64
CA ILE A 336 4.65 -15.60 -13.29
C ILE A 336 6.02 -15.33 -13.92
N HIS A 337 6.14 -14.21 -14.63
CA HIS A 337 7.40 -13.76 -15.21
C HIS A 337 8.53 -13.64 -14.16
N MET A 338 8.27 -13.00 -13.01
CA MET A 338 9.26 -12.90 -11.93
C MET A 338 9.65 -14.26 -11.38
N GLN A 339 8.69 -15.19 -11.20
CA GLN A 339 9.00 -16.53 -10.72
C GLN A 339 9.83 -17.34 -11.73
N LEU A 340 9.54 -17.21 -13.04
CA LEU A 340 10.35 -17.81 -14.10
C LEU A 340 11.78 -17.29 -14.06
N MET A 341 11.97 -15.97 -13.96
CA MET A 341 13.30 -15.36 -13.86
C MET A 341 14.06 -15.78 -12.59
N LEU A 342 13.38 -15.91 -11.45
CA LEU A 342 13.99 -16.37 -10.19
C LEU A 342 14.51 -17.81 -10.29
N ARG A 343 13.85 -18.66 -11.09
CA ARG A 343 14.26 -20.06 -11.32
C ARG A 343 15.09 -20.26 -12.58
N ALA A 344 15.43 -19.20 -13.32
CA ALA A 344 16.16 -19.31 -14.58
C ALA A 344 17.49 -20.06 -14.42
N SER A 345 18.21 -19.85 -13.32
CA SER A 345 19.48 -20.55 -13.03
C SER A 345 19.33 -22.05 -12.81
N GLU A 346 18.14 -22.52 -12.43
CA GLU A 346 17.83 -23.94 -12.24
C GLU A 346 17.54 -24.64 -13.57
N GLN A 347 17.13 -23.88 -14.59
CA GLN A 347 16.74 -24.38 -15.92
C GLN A 347 17.92 -24.52 -16.90
N GLY A 348 19.07 -23.91 -16.60
CA GLY A 348 20.27 -23.98 -17.43
C GLY A 348 20.89 -22.60 -17.68
N THR A 349 21.88 -22.56 -18.58
CA THR A 349 22.42 -21.26 -19.04
C THR A 349 21.41 -20.57 -19.98
N PRO A 350 21.33 -19.22 -20.00
CA PRO A 350 20.43 -18.51 -20.91
C PRO A 350 20.53 -18.98 -22.37
N GLU A 351 21.74 -19.28 -22.83
CA GLU A 351 22.04 -19.75 -24.18
C GLU A 351 21.41 -21.10 -24.51
N GLN A 352 21.46 -22.04 -23.56
CA GLN A 352 20.84 -23.37 -23.69
C GLN A 352 19.32 -23.22 -23.77
N ILE A 353 18.73 -22.43 -22.86
CA ILE A 353 17.27 -22.24 -22.80
C ILE A 353 16.76 -21.58 -24.08
N LEU A 354 17.49 -20.60 -24.63
CA LEU A 354 17.15 -19.97 -25.91
C LEU A 354 17.21 -20.99 -27.05
N THR A 355 18.25 -21.83 -27.08
CA THR A 355 18.43 -22.83 -28.14
C THR A 355 17.33 -23.89 -28.10
N ASP A 356 17.06 -24.45 -26.92
CA ASP A 356 16.15 -25.57 -26.75
C ASP A 356 14.68 -25.16 -26.97
N ASN A 357 14.33 -23.89 -26.74
CA ASN A 357 12.94 -23.43 -26.76
C ASN A 357 12.60 -22.45 -27.90
N TYR A 358 13.50 -22.23 -28.87
CA TYR A 358 13.26 -21.26 -29.95
C TYR A 358 12.01 -21.58 -30.79
N THR A 359 11.81 -22.85 -31.16
CA THR A 359 10.61 -23.26 -31.92
C THR A 359 9.33 -22.97 -31.15
N GLN A 360 9.34 -23.22 -29.83
CA GLN A 360 8.19 -22.92 -28.98
C GLN A 360 7.96 -21.41 -28.84
N PHE A 361 9.04 -20.62 -28.80
CA PHE A 361 8.94 -19.16 -28.82
C PHE A 361 8.27 -18.63 -30.07
N GLU A 362 8.65 -19.12 -31.26
CA GLU A 362 8.00 -18.70 -32.51
C GLU A 362 6.50 -19.06 -32.51
N GLU A 363 6.15 -20.24 -32.02
CA GLU A 363 4.75 -20.69 -31.96
C GLU A 363 3.93 -19.87 -30.96
N ASN A 364 4.47 -19.64 -29.76
CA ASN A 364 3.81 -18.84 -28.72
C ASN A 364 3.55 -17.41 -29.21
N VAL A 365 4.50 -16.81 -29.94
CA VAL A 365 4.33 -15.46 -30.50
C VAL A 365 3.24 -15.42 -31.57
N ARG A 366 3.09 -16.47 -32.39
CA ARG A 366 1.99 -16.57 -33.38
C ARG A 366 0.66 -16.76 -32.68
N GLN A 367 0.56 -17.70 -31.75
CA GLN A 367 -0.67 -17.97 -31.02
C GLN A 367 -1.16 -16.74 -30.24
N LEU A 368 -0.25 -15.97 -29.62
CA LEU A 368 -0.62 -14.74 -28.92
C LEU A 368 -1.25 -13.70 -29.86
N GLN A 369 -0.95 -13.74 -31.16
CA GLN A 369 -1.59 -12.87 -32.14
C GLN A 369 -3.00 -13.32 -32.48
N ASP A 370 -3.20 -14.62 -32.64
CA ASP A 370 -4.50 -15.20 -32.94
C ASP A 370 -5.47 -14.99 -31.75
N GLU A 371 -4.95 -14.96 -30.52
CA GLU A 371 -5.72 -14.74 -29.28
C GLU A 371 -5.91 -13.25 -28.89
N GLN A 372 -5.49 -12.27 -29.71
CA GLN A 372 -5.52 -10.83 -29.36
C GLN A 372 -6.90 -10.28 -28.96
N SER A 373 -7.99 -11.00 -29.25
CA SER A 373 -9.36 -10.60 -28.93
C SER A 373 -9.95 -11.23 -27.66
N ASN A 374 -9.27 -12.19 -27.02
CA ASN A 374 -9.85 -12.96 -25.91
C ASN A 374 -9.11 -12.70 -24.57
N HIS A 375 -9.86 -12.32 -23.53
CA HIS A 375 -9.35 -12.27 -22.16
C HIS A 375 -9.21 -13.70 -21.65
N SER A 376 -7.99 -14.20 -21.64
CA SER A 376 -7.71 -15.58 -21.27
C SER A 376 -6.41 -15.72 -20.48
N SER A 377 -6.43 -16.67 -19.57
CA SER A 377 -5.30 -17.35 -18.97
C SER A 377 -4.22 -17.75 -19.98
N ILE A 378 -4.62 -18.12 -21.20
CA ILE A 378 -3.73 -18.42 -22.34
C ILE A 378 -2.89 -17.18 -22.66
N SER A 379 -3.53 -16.02 -22.84
CA SER A 379 -2.82 -14.76 -23.06
C SER A 379 -1.88 -14.41 -21.90
N ILE A 380 -2.30 -14.60 -20.64
CA ILE A 380 -1.44 -14.40 -19.46
C ILE A 380 -0.18 -15.29 -19.55
N SER A 381 -0.37 -16.57 -19.87
CA SER A 381 0.68 -17.58 -19.92
C SER A 381 1.68 -17.33 -21.04
N LEU A 382 1.17 -17.07 -22.25
CA LEU A 382 1.97 -16.74 -23.42
C LEU A 382 2.78 -15.47 -23.19
N ILE A 383 2.16 -14.39 -22.69
CA ILE A 383 2.85 -13.12 -22.43
C ILE A 383 3.94 -13.31 -21.36
N ALA A 384 3.63 -13.99 -20.25
CA ALA A 384 4.60 -14.20 -19.17
C ALA A 384 5.83 -14.98 -19.65
N TRP A 385 5.60 -16.06 -20.43
CA TRP A 385 6.67 -16.90 -20.95
C TRP A 385 7.47 -16.21 -22.07
N ILE A 386 6.80 -15.50 -22.99
CA ILE A 386 7.48 -14.73 -24.05
C ILE A 386 8.37 -13.63 -23.44
N LYS A 387 7.88 -12.93 -22.40
CA LYS A 387 8.69 -11.95 -21.66
C LYS A 387 9.94 -12.60 -21.06
N TYR A 388 9.78 -13.76 -20.42
CA TYR A 388 10.89 -14.53 -19.85
C TYR A 388 11.93 -14.90 -20.92
N TYR A 389 11.50 -15.49 -22.03
CA TYR A 389 12.38 -15.88 -23.13
C TYR A 389 13.14 -14.69 -23.72
N ILE A 390 12.46 -13.56 -23.94
CA ILE A 390 13.06 -12.35 -24.49
C ILE A 390 13.98 -11.64 -23.49
N GLU A 391 13.70 -11.71 -22.19
CA GLU A 391 14.60 -11.20 -21.16
C GLU A 391 15.91 -12.03 -21.10
N LEU A 392 15.84 -13.35 -21.26
CA LEU A 392 17.04 -14.18 -21.42
C LEU A 392 17.84 -13.80 -22.67
N TYR A 393 17.17 -13.49 -23.79
CA TYR A 393 17.83 -12.96 -24.98
C TYR A 393 18.52 -11.61 -24.68
N ALA A 394 17.88 -10.70 -23.94
CA ALA A 394 18.47 -9.43 -23.51
C ALA A 394 19.72 -9.65 -22.64
N VAL A 395 19.69 -10.62 -21.72
CA VAL A 395 20.84 -11.02 -20.89
C VAL A 395 21.98 -11.57 -21.76
N ALA A 396 21.69 -12.49 -22.68
CA ALA A 396 22.68 -13.05 -23.62
C ALA A 396 23.29 -11.96 -24.51
N LEU A 397 22.46 -11.01 -24.98
CA LEU A 397 22.91 -9.90 -25.81
C LEU A 397 23.80 -8.92 -25.05
N LYS A 398 23.45 -8.60 -23.80
CA LYS A 398 24.28 -7.77 -22.91
C LYS A 398 25.66 -8.40 -22.70
N ASN A 399 25.71 -9.73 -22.58
CA ASN A 399 26.94 -10.50 -22.34
C ASN A 399 27.72 -10.83 -23.63
N GLN A 400 27.29 -10.30 -24.79
CA GLN A 400 27.94 -10.52 -26.10
C GLN A 400 28.05 -12.00 -26.49
N CYS A 401 27.02 -12.79 -26.18
CA CYS A 401 26.96 -14.19 -26.57
C CYS A 401 27.09 -14.36 -28.10
N SER A 402 27.92 -15.31 -28.54
CA SER A 402 28.20 -15.60 -29.95
C SER A 402 27.51 -16.87 -30.47
N GLU A 403 26.56 -17.43 -29.72
CA GLU A 403 25.84 -18.64 -30.10
C GLU A 403 24.99 -18.43 -31.36
N ALA A 404 24.84 -19.48 -32.17
CA ALA A 404 24.11 -19.43 -33.45
C ALA A 404 22.65 -18.96 -33.26
N ILE A 405 22.04 -19.31 -32.13
CA ILE A 405 20.66 -18.93 -31.79
C ILE A 405 20.44 -17.41 -31.75
N MET A 406 21.48 -16.64 -31.39
CA MET A 406 21.42 -15.18 -31.36
C MET A 406 21.14 -14.60 -32.76
N GLY A 407 21.73 -15.21 -33.79
CA GLY A 407 21.49 -14.84 -35.19
C GLY A 407 20.08 -15.20 -35.66
N THR A 408 19.55 -16.34 -35.22
CA THR A 408 18.17 -16.76 -35.54
C THR A 408 17.14 -15.79 -34.94
N ILE A 409 17.31 -15.43 -33.66
CA ILE A 409 16.43 -14.45 -32.99
C ILE A 409 16.57 -13.05 -33.62
N ASP A 410 17.79 -12.64 -33.99
CA ASP A 410 18.01 -11.37 -34.71
C ASP A 410 17.24 -11.33 -36.04
N GLN A 411 17.27 -12.43 -36.81
CA GLN A 411 16.49 -12.56 -38.04
C GLN A 411 14.98 -12.50 -37.78
N PHE A 412 14.49 -13.20 -36.74
CA PHE A 412 13.08 -13.16 -36.36
C PHE A 412 12.61 -11.73 -36.07
N LEU A 413 13.37 -11.00 -35.24
CA LEU A 413 13.05 -9.62 -34.89
C LEU A 413 13.21 -8.67 -36.10
N THR A 414 14.11 -8.96 -37.05
CA THR A 414 14.33 -8.11 -38.23
C THR A 414 13.18 -8.14 -39.22
N ARG A 415 12.44 -9.26 -39.34
CA ARG A 415 11.41 -9.43 -40.38
C ARG A 415 10.27 -8.41 -40.29
N ASP A 416 9.99 -7.87 -39.10
CA ASP A 416 8.91 -6.88 -38.86
C ASP A 416 7.52 -7.31 -39.40
N GLU A 417 7.32 -8.60 -39.65
CA GLU A 417 6.09 -9.17 -40.19
C GLU A 417 4.93 -9.15 -39.19
N LEU A 418 5.25 -8.93 -37.91
CA LEU A 418 4.36 -9.13 -36.78
C LEU A 418 4.17 -7.82 -35.98
N PRO A 419 2.93 -7.39 -35.68
CA PRO A 419 2.67 -6.17 -34.90
C PRO A 419 3.35 -6.16 -33.52
N LEU A 420 3.54 -7.35 -32.94
CA LEU A 420 4.18 -7.53 -31.64
C LEU A 420 5.71 -7.31 -31.68
N SER A 421 6.35 -7.41 -32.86
CA SER A 421 7.81 -7.34 -32.99
C SER A 421 8.38 -6.03 -32.44
N LEU A 422 7.73 -4.89 -32.70
CA LEU A 422 8.16 -3.59 -32.16
C LEU A 422 8.10 -3.56 -30.62
N THR A 423 7.06 -4.12 -30.03
CA THR A 423 6.91 -4.21 -28.57
C THR A 423 8.01 -5.08 -27.97
N LEU A 424 8.34 -6.21 -28.59
CA LEU A 424 9.44 -7.06 -28.15
C LEU A 424 10.80 -6.33 -28.23
N LYS A 425 11.07 -5.63 -29.33
CA LYS A 425 12.29 -4.82 -29.50
C LYS A 425 12.41 -3.75 -28.41
N LEU A 426 11.34 -3.01 -28.14
CA LEU A 426 11.31 -2.00 -27.07
C LEU A 426 11.52 -2.62 -25.68
N PHE A 427 10.92 -3.78 -25.43
CA PHE A 427 11.12 -4.52 -24.20
C PHE A 427 12.58 -4.96 -24.03
N VAL A 428 13.23 -5.50 -25.08
CA VAL A 428 14.66 -5.85 -25.05
C VAL A 428 15.53 -4.62 -24.73
N ILE A 429 15.30 -3.50 -25.40
CA ILE A 429 16.04 -2.25 -25.16
C ILE A 429 15.89 -1.81 -23.70
N LYS A 430 14.66 -1.82 -23.18
CA LYS A 430 14.36 -1.50 -21.79
C LYS A 430 15.14 -2.41 -20.84
N GLN A 431 15.08 -3.72 -21.04
CA GLN A 431 15.77 -4.69 -20.18
C GLN A 431 17.28 -4.50 -20.20
N ILE A 432 17.89 -4.28 -21.37
CA ILE A 432 19.34 -4.05 -21.44
C ILE A 432 19.74 -2.77 -20.71
N CYS A 433 18.95 -1.70 -20.83
CA CYS A 433 19.19 -0.44 -20.11
C CYS A 433 19.11 -0.65 -18.60
N GLU A 434 18.07 -1.33 -18.11
CA GLU A 434 17.87 -1.65 -16.68
C GLU A 434 19.00 -2.54 -16.15
N LEU A 435 19.28 -3.67 -16.82
CA LEU A 435 20.33 -4.62 -16.46
C LEU A 435 21.73 -4.00 -16.49
N SER A 436 21.96 -2.98 -17.33
CA SER A 436 23.25 -2.29 -17.43
C SER A 436 23.31 -1.01 -16.59
N SER A 437 22.19 -0.61 -15.97
CA SER A 437 22.06 0.67 -15.25
C SER A 437 22.48 1.88 -16.10
N VAL A 438 22.16 1.86 -17.40
CA VAL A 438 22.47 2.93 -18.35
C VAL A 438 21.21 3.59 -18.89
N LYS A 439 21.33 4.85 -19.29
CA LYS A 439 20.28 5.54 -20.03
C LYS A 439 20.31 5.14 -21.51
N PHE A 440 19.19 5.40 -22.20
CA PHE A 440 19.05 5.08 -23.63
C PHE A 440 20.17 5.67 -24.51
N ASP A 441 20.63 6.90 -24.25
CA ASP A 441 21.72 7.50 -25.03
C ASP A 441 23.03 6.71 -24.95
N ALA A 442 23.41 6.28 -23.74
CA ALA A 442 24.60 5.45 -23.53
C ALA A 442 24.43 4.03 -24.09
N PHE A 443 23.20 3.51 -24.13
CA PHE A 443 22.87 2.28 -24.85
C PHE A 443 23.11 2.44 -26.35
N CYS A 444 22.62 3.53 -26.96
CA CYS A 444 22.81 3.82 -28.38
C CYS A 444 24.30 3.90 -28.76
N GLU A 445 25.13 4.53 -27.92
CA GLU A 445 26.59 4.57 -28.12
C GLU A 445 27.22 3.18 -28.02
N LYS A 446 26.82 2.37 -27.04
CA LYS A 446 27.37 1.02 -26.84
C LYS A 446 27.03 0.07 -28.00
N PHE A 447 25.84 0.20 -28.57
CA PHE A 447 25.33 -0.69 -29.61
C PHE A 447 25.40 -0.11 -31.03
N SER A 448 25.97 1.09 -31.21
CA SER A 448 26.07 1.75 -32.53
C SER A 448 26.80 0.91 -33.58
N ASN A 449 27.77 0.10 -33.15
CA ASN A 449 28.58 -0.77 -34.00
C ASN A 449 28.19 -2.25 -33.87
N SER A 450 27.00 -2.54 -33.32
CA SER A 450 26.54 -3.91 -33.13
C SER A 450 26.35 -4.64 -34.46
N ALA A 451 26.64 -5.95 -34.47
CA ALA A 451 26.34 -6.85 -35.58
C ALA A 451 24.84 -7.23 -35.66
N VAL A 452 24.05 -6.84 -34.65
CA VAL A 452 22.60 -7.10 -34.55
C VAL A 452 21.84 -6.20 -35.52
N VAL A 453 21.15 -6.81 -36.48
CA VAL A 453 20.52 -6.11 -37.60
C VAL A 453 19.27 -5.35 -37.17
N TRP A 454 18.36 -5.97 -36.40
CA TRP A 454 17.12 -5.28 -35.98
C TRP A 454 17.38 -4.07 -35.09
N LEU A 455 18.49 -4.09 -34.34
CA LEU A 455 18.84 -2.99 -33.45
C LEU A 455 19.40 -1.82 -34.25
N ARG A 456 20.16 -2.12 -35.30
CA ARG A 456 20.70 -1.12 -36.22
C ARG A 456 19.60 -0.33 -36.91
N THR A 457 18.50 -0.96 -37.32
CA THR A 457 17.37 -0.24 -37.95
C THR A 457 16.67 0.74 -37.00
N ILE A 458 16.78 0.54 -35.68
CA ILE A 458 16.29 1.49 -34.66
C ILE A 458 17.33 2.60 -34.39
N LEU A 459 18.62 2.27 -34.43
CA LEU A 459 19.72 3.18 -34.08
C LEU A 459 20.18 4.06 -35.25
N GLU A 460 20.04 3.59 -36.50
CA GLU A 460 20.42 4.32 -37.70
C GLU A 460 19.40 5.41 -38.01
N LYS A 461 19.82 6.67 -37.83
CA LYS A 461 19.01 7.85 -38.19
C LYS A 461 18.96 7.99 -39.72
N PRO A 462 17.77 8.19 -40.35
CA PRO A 462 17.68 8.53 -41.76
C PRO A 462 18.47 9.80 -42.08
N GLN A 463 19.37 9.75 -43.07
CA GLN A 463 20.37 10.79 -43.34
C GLN A 463 19.81 12.11 -43.94
N ASP A 464 18.54 12.17 -44.36
CA ASP A 464 18.02 13.28 -45.20
C ASP A 464 17.25 14.41 -44.48
N GLN A 465 17.43 14.58 -43.17
CA GLN A 465 16.49 15.39 -42.37
C GLN A 465 17.12 16.44 -41.46
N GLN A 466 18.08 17.24 -41.93
CA GLN A 466 18.57 18.39 -41.15
C GLN A 466 17.48 19.42 -40.79
N SER A 467 16.40 19.52 -41.56
CA SER A 467 15.24 20.37 -41.25
C SER A 467 14.24 19.72 -40.27
N ASN A 468 14.07 18.40 -40.30
CA ASN A 468 13.23 17.66 -39.35
C ASN A 468 13.97 17.28 -38.05
N GLN A 469 15.30 17.35 -38.02
CA GLN A 469 16.14 17.12 -36.82
C GLN A 469 15.85 18.11 -35.69
N ALA A 470 15.46 19.36 -36.02
CA ALA A 470 15.01 20.31 -35.02
C ALA A 470 13.67 19.90 -34.38
N GLN A 471 12.74 19.28 -35.13
CA GLN A 471 11.47 18.78 -34.58
C GLN A 471 11.64 17.47 -33.80
N HIS A 472 12.52 16.56 -34.23
CA HIS A 472 12.71 15.26 -33.57
C HIS A 472 13.54 15.30 -32.28
N ASN A 473 14.40 16.30 -32.08
CA ASN A 473 15.16 16.46 -30.83
C ASN A 473 14.47 17.37 -29.80
N LEU A 474 13.35 18.00 -30.16
CA LEU A 474 12.60 18.86 -29.24
C LEU A 474 11.58 18.05 -28.45
N ILE A 475 11.77 17.97 -27.14
CA ILE A 475 10.78 17.44 -26.21
C ILE A 475 9.74 18.53 -25.98
N LEU A 476 8.55 18.33 -26.57
CA LEU A 476 7.43 19.24 -26.39
C LEU A 476 6.79 19.03 -25.02
N PRO A 477 6.36 20.11 -24.34
CA PRO A 477 5.54 19.96 -23.15
C PRO A 477 4.23 19.29 -23.54
N THR A 478 4.03 18.05 -23.14
CA THR A 478 2.75 17.36 -23.26
C THR A 478 1.86 17.73 -22.07
N PRO A 479 0.53 17.80 -22.27
CA PRO A 479 -0.37 17.85 -21.13
C PRO A 479 -0.11 16.66 -20.20
N LEU A 480 -0.27 16.86 -18.89
CA LEU A 480 -0.18 15.76 -17.90
C LEU A 480 -1.11 14.62 -18.35
N PHE A 481 -0.73 13.35 -18.09
CA PHE A 481 -1.35 12.13 -18.64
C PHE A 481 -2.90 12.07 -18.72
N VAL A 482 -3.61 12.86 -17.90
CA VAL A 482 -5.08 12.96 -17.89
C VAL A 482 -5.66 13.93 -18.95
N GLY A 483 -4.81 14.71 -19.64
CA GLY A 483 -5.23 15.78 -20.57
C GLY A 483 -4.98 15.51 -22.06
N GLU A 484 -4.54 14.31 -22.44
CA GLU A 484 -4.17 14.00 -23.83
C GLU A 484 -5.35 14.10 -24.80
N ASP A 485 -6.48 13.47 -24.46
CA ASP A 485 -7.69 13.50 -25.30
C ASP A 485 -8.27 14.91 -25.43
N GLU A 486 -8.24 15.66 -24.33
CA GLU A 486 -8.68 17.06 -24.32
C GLU A 486 -7.74 17.94 -25.17
N PHE A 487 -6.43 17.67 -25.16
CA PHE A 487 -5.48 18.35 -26.02
C PHE A 487 -5.67 18.01 -27.50
N LYS A 488 -5.93 16.74 -27.85
CA LYS A 488 -6.28 16.35 -29.22
C LYS A 488 -7.51 17.10 -29.71
N ARG A 489 -8.59 17.10 -28.92
CA ARG A 489 -9.83 17.83 -29.20
C ARG A 489 -9.59 19.32 -29.42
N ILE A 490 -8.83 19.96 -28.54
CA ILE A 490 -8.50 21.39 -28.66
C ILE A 490 -7.61 21.66 -29.87
N SER A 491 -6.62 20.79 -30.12
CA SER A 491 -5.73 20.90 -31.27
C SER A 491 -6.49 20.82 -32.58
N ASP A 492 -7.47 19.92 -32.69
CA ASP A 492 -8.32 19.82 -33.86
C ASP A 492 -9.16 21.09 -34.07
N ILE A 493 -9.75 21.63 -33.00
CA ILE A 493 -10.49 22.90 -33.07
C ILE A 493 -9.58 24.04 -33.53
N LEU A 494 -8.39 24.19 -32.94
CA LEU A 494 -7.48 25.30 -33.25
C LEU A 494 -6.79 25.16 -34.62
N SER A 495 -6.64 23.93 -35.12
CA SER A 495 -6.00 23.66 -36.41
C SER A 495 -6.98 23.74 -37.59
N TYR A 496 -8.26 23.41 -37.37
CA TYR A 496 -9.25 23.28 -38.45
C TYR A 496 -10.44 24.25 -38.35
N SER A 497 -10.74 24.82 -37.17
CA SER A 497 -11.83 25.79 -37.03
C SER A 497 -11.38 27.21 -37.37
N ASN A 498 -12.08 27.83 -38.32
CA ASN A 498 -11.94 29.25 -38.65
C ASN A 498 -13.08 30.11 -38.09
N ASP A 499 -13.96 29.53 -37.27
CA ASP A 499 -15.13 30.23 -36.75
C ASP A 499 -14.86 30.85 -35.37
N ILE A 500 -15.06 32.17 -35.30
CA ILE A 500 -14.87 32.98 -34.09
C ILE A 500 -15.82 32.52 -32.97
N GLU A 501 -17.04 32.08 -33.30
CA GLU A 501 -18.00 31.62 -32.29
C GLU A 501 -17.57 30.31 -31.63
N HIS A 502 -17.02 29.38 -32.40
CA HIS A 502 -16.44 28.14 -31.86
C HIS A 502 -15.21 28.43 -30.96
N LEU A 503 -14.38 29.41 -31.34
CA LEU A 503 -13.25 29.85 -30.51
C LEU A 503 -13.73 30.54 -29.21
N ARG A 504 -14.81 31.33 -29.25
CA ARG A 504 -15.43 31.94 -28.06
C ARG A 504 -15.97 30.88 -27.11
N GLN A 505 -16.64 29.85 -27.63
CA GLN A 505 -17.12 28.74 -26.83
C GLN A 505 -15.96 27.98 -26.17
N LEU A 506 -14.89 27.71 -26.93
CA LEU A 506 -13.69 27.06 -26.39
C LEU A 506 -13.05 27.86 -25.25
N ILE A 507 -12.90 29.18 -25.41
CA ILE A 507 -12.38 30.07 -24.36
C ILE A 507 -13.30 30.08 -23.14
N THR A 508 -14.63 30.06 -23.36
CA THR A 508 -15.59 30.01 -22.26
C THR A 508 -15.45 28.70 -21.47
N ASN A 509 -15.26 27.56 -22.12
CA ASN A 509 -15.06 26.27 -21.44
C ASN A 509 -13.77 26.25 -20.61
N CYS A 510 -12.75 27.04 -20.99
CA CYS A 510 -11.53 27.17 -20.21
C CYS A 510 -11.73 27.91 -18.88
N THR A 511 -12.86 28.61 -18.66
CA THR A 511 -13.11 29.33 -17.41
C THR A 511 -13.40 28.42 -16.22
N THR A 512 -13.99 27.26 -16.47
CA THR A 512 -14.48 26.33 -15.43
C THR A 512 -13.73 24.99 -15.41
N ASN A 513 -12.82 24.76 -16.37
CA ASN A 513 -12.06 23.53 -16.48
C ASN A 513 -10.55 23.83 -16.60
N GLN A 514 -9.80 23.47 -15.55
CA GLN A 514 -8.33 23.63 -15.51
C GLN A 514 -7.63 22.83 -16.62
N THR A 515 -8.08 21.62 -16.91
CA THR A 515 -7.47 20.76 -17.95
C THR A 515 -7.62 21.39 -19.32
N SER A 516 -8.83 21.86 -19.67
CA SER A 516 -9.08 22.57 -20.94
C SER A 516 -8.26 23.87 -21.03
N SER A 517 -8.20 24.63 -19.93
CA SER A 517 -7.42 25.87 -19.80
C SER A 517 -5.92 25.63 -20.02
N TYR A 518 -5.38 24.58 -19.41
CA TYR A 518 -3.99 24.16 -19.56
C TYR A 518 -3.69 23.68 -20.99
N CYS A 519 -4.49 22.76 -21.53
CA CYS A 519 -4.32 22.22 -22.89
C CYS A 519 -4.40 23.31 -23.96
N PHE A 520 -5.32 24.27 -23.82
CA PHE A 520 -5.44 25.43 -24.69
C PHE A 520 -4.15 26.26 -24.72
N LEU A 521 -3.60 26.60 -23.55
CA LEU A 521 -2.38 27.40 -23.46
C LEU A 521 -1.13 26.62 -23.92
N VAL A 522 -1.05 25.32 -23.64
CA VAL A 522 0.04 24.43 -24.10
C VAL A 522 0.08 24.35 -25.63
N TRP A 523 -1.09 24.36 -26.29
CA TRP A 523 -1.15 24.38 -27.76
C TRP A 523 -0.43 25.61 -28.33
N PHE A 524 -0.57 26.78 -27.69
CA PHE A 524 0.17 27.97 -28.13
C PHE A 524 1.68 27.90 -27.86
N ILE A 525 2.13 27.11 -26.88
CA ILE A 525 3.55 26.78 -26.72
C ILE A 525 4.05 25.87 -27.86
N HIS A 526 3.23 24.91 -28.30
CA HIS A 526 3.56 24.09 -29.47
C HIS A 526 3.62 24.94 -30.74
N TYR A 527 2.62 25.81 -30.94
CA TYR A 527 2.56 26.72 -32.07
C TYR A 527 3.74 27.71 -32.09
N TYR A 528 4.16 28.18 -30.92
CA TYR A 528 5.31 29.07 -30.73
C TYR A 528 6.62 28.52 -31.32
N LEU A 529 6.81 27.20 -31.32
CA LEU A 529 8.05 26.57 -31.81
C LEU A 529 8.29 26.69 -33.31
N ARG A 530 7.31 27.12 -34.10
CA ARG A 530 7.50 27.44 -35.51
C ARG A 530 8.61 28.48 -35.75
N PHE A 531 8.84 29.37 -34.77
CA PHE A 531 9.89 30.39 -34.83
C PHE A 531 11.30 29.80 -34.70
N TYR A 532 11.40 28.57 -34.20
CA TYR A 532 12.63 27.80 -34.13
C TYR A 532 12.73 26.81 -35.30
N THR A 533 11.67 26.07 -35.62
CA THR A 533 11.71 24.92 -36.55
C THR A 533 11.55 25.27 -38.03
N LYS A 534 10.81 26.34 -38.37
CA LYS A 534 10.45 26.65 -39.77
C LYS A 534 11.13 27.88 -40.36
N ASN A 535 12.09 28.49 -39.65
CA ASN A 535 12.61 29.83 -40.01
C ASN A 535 11.48 30.84 -40.29
N ALA A 536 10.29 30.64 -39.70
CA ALA A 536 9.13 31.47 -39.93
C ALA A 536 9.36 32.84 -39.29
N THR A 537 9.91 33.77 -40.06
CA THR A 537 10.17 35.14 -39.63
C THR A 537 8.91 36.00 -39.64
N SER A 538 7.85 35.57 -40.34
CA SER A 538 6.58 36.27 -40.39
C SER A 538 5.70 35.93 -39.20
N ILE A 539 5.20 36.98 -38.54
CA ILE A 539 4.17 36.88 -37.51
C ILE A 539 2.87 36.49 -38.19
N ASP A 540 2.14 35.54 -37.60
CA ASP A 540 0.77 35.25 -38.04
C ASP A 540 -0.16 36.32 -37.50
N GLU A 541 -0.46 37.30 -38.36
CA GLU A 541 -1.31 38.44 -38.03
C GLU A 541 -2.73 38.02 -37.67
N LYS A 542 -3.19 36.83 -38.08
CA LYS A 542 -4.54 36.32 -37.78
C LYS A 542 -4.73 36.13 -36.28
N TRP A 543 -3.88 35.34 -35.63
CA TRP A 543 -3.99 35.08 -34.18
C TRP A 543 -3.78 36.34 -33.35
N VAL A 544 -2.83 37.17 -33.78
CA VAL A 544 -2.57 38.48 -33.13
C VAL A 544 -3.80 39.36 -33.19
N ARG A 545 -4.43 39.49 -34.36
CA ARG A 545 -5.66 40.29 -34.54
C ARG A 545 -6.81 39.72 -33.71
N LEU A 546 -7.02 38.41 -33.75
CA LEU A 546 -8.07 37.73 -32.99
C LEU A 546 -7.94 38.02 -31.50
N PHE A 547 -6.76 37.86 -30.92
CA PHE A 547 -6.55 38.06 -29.48
C PHE A 547 -6.46 39.52 -29.05
N THR A 548 -6.06 40.43 -29.94
CA THR A 548 -5.96 41.86 -29.60
C THR A 548 -7.30 42.59 -29.75
N HIS A 549 -8.12 42.21 -30.73
CA HIS A 549 -9.34 42.96 -31.11
C HIS A 549 -10.64 42.18 -30.92
N GLU A 550 -10.71 40.91 -31.30
CA GLU A 550 -11.99 40.20 -31.46
C GLU A 550 -12.37 39.31 -30.25
N LEU A 551 -11.36 38.77 -29.55
CA LEU A 551 -11.50 37.88 -28.39
C LEU A 551 -10.91 38.46 -27.09
N ASN A 552 -10.31 39.65 -27.14
CA ASN A 552 -9.57 40.23 -26.02
C ASN A 552 -10.38 40.30 -24.71
N GLN A 553 -11.63 40.75 -24.78
CA GLN A 553 -12.51 40.81 -23.61
C GLN A 553 -12.79 39.42 -23.01
N HIS A 554 -12.99 38.40 -23.85
CA HIS A 554 -13.25 37.03 -23.41
C HIS A 554 -11.99 36.40 -22.79
N ILE A 555 -10.83 36.63 -23.40
CA ILE A 555 -9.53 36.13 -22.91
C ILE A 555 -9.16 36.80 -21.60
N CYS A 556 -9.32 38.13 -21.48
CA CYS A 556 -9.03 38.82 -20.22
C CYS A 556 -9.99 38.38 -19.10
N LYS A 557 -11.26 38.13 -19.41
CA LYS A 557 -12.22 37.58 -18.45
C LYS A 557 -11.84 36.16 -18.00
N CYS A 558 -11.40 35.32 -18.92
CA CYS A 558 -11.06 33.92 -18.63
C CYS A 558 -9.69 33.77 -17.96
N PHE A 559 -8.67 34.41 -18.50
CA PHE A 559 -7.27 34.14 -18.17
C PHE A 559 -6.51 35.35 -17.59
N ASP A 560 -7.16 36.50 -17.39
CA ASP A 560 -6.51 37.76 -16.99
C ASP A 560 -5.63 38.43 -18.07
N VAL A 561 -5.22 39.66 -17.80
CA VAL A 561 -4.42 40.50 -18.71
C VAL A 561 -3.04 39.89 -18.99
N ILE A 562 -2.44 39.21 -18.00
CA ILE A 562 -1.11 38.59 -18.18
C ILE A 562 -1.17 37.42 -19.16
N SER A 563 -2.19 36.57 -19.09
CA SER A 563 -2.32 35.46 -20.04
C SER A 563 -2.65 35.93 -21.45
N SER A 564 -3.44 37.00 -21.59
CA SER A 564 -3.66 37.66 -22.88
C SER A 564 -2.34 38.15 -23.48
N LYS A 565 -1.50 38.82 -22.68
CA LYS A 565 -0.15 39.24 -23.09
C LYS A 565 0.76 38.06 -23.42
N LEU A 566 0.69 36.96 -22.67
CA LEU A 566 1.46 35.75 -22.94
C LEU A 566 1.07 35.13 -24.29
N LEU A 567 -0.23 34.94 -24.55
CA LEU A 567 -0.74 34.41 -25.84
C LEU A 567 -0.28 35.26 -27.02
N ILE A 568 -0.39 36.59 -26.91
CA ILE A 568 0.09 37.52 -27.94
C ILE A 568 1.61 37.38 -28.10
N SER A 569 2.36 37.23 -27.01
CA SER A 569 3.82 37.09 -27.05
C SER A 569 4.26 35.77 -27.70
N LEU A 570 3.57 34.66 -27.40
CA LEU A 570 3.76 33.36 -28.05
C LEU A 570 3.48 33.45 -29.56
N CYS A 571 2.48 34.23 -29.98
CA CYS A 571 2.17 34.45 -31.39
C CYS A 571 3.20 35.35 -32.11
N LYS A 572 3.89 36.25 -31.40
CA LYS A 572 4.81 37.27 -31.93
C LYS A 572 6.29 36.97 -31.75
N ASN A 573 6.64 35.83 -31.17
CA ASN A 573 8.00 35.46 -30.79
C ASN A 573 8.65 36.33 -29.69
N PHE A 574 7.84 36.92 -28.81
CA PHE A 574 8.28 37.86 -27.76
C PHE A 574 9.10 39.05 -28.30
N SER A 575 9.48 39.98 -27.40
CA SER A 575 10.37 41.09 -27.78
C SER A 575 11.81 40.63 -27.96
N ASN A 576 12.60 41.43 -28.68
CA ASN A 576 14.03 41.15 -28.91
C ASN A 576 14.86 41.00 -27.64
N THR A 577 14.40 41.56 -26.52
CA THR A 577 15.05 41.55 -25.21
C THR A 577 14.50 40.48 -24.26
N SER A 578 13.48 39.72 -24.68
CA SER A 578 12.86 38.69 -23.85
C SER A 578 13.71 37.43 -23.75
N TYR A 579 13.85 36.88 -22.55
CA TYR A 579 14.44 35.56 -22.32
C TYR A 579 13.76 34.47 -23.15
N PHE A 580 12.48 34.60 -23.45
CA PHE A 580 11.76 33.54 -24.14
C PHE A 580 12.04 33.49 -25.65
N ARG A 581 12.43 34.60 -26.29
CA ARG A 581 12.45 34.73 -27.77
C ARG A 581 13.30 33.65 -28.44
N LEU A 582 12.67 32.84 -29.30
CA LEU A 582 13.37 31.81 -30.05
C LEU A 582 14.12 32.38 -31.25
N GLN A 583 15.31 31.81 -31.49
CA GLN A 583 16.11 32.07 -32.68
C GLN A 583 16.46 30.73 -33.34
N PRO A 584 16.52 30.64 -34.67
CA PRO A 584 16.75 29.38 -35.38
C PRO A 584 18.05 28.65 -35.01
N ASN A 585 19.09 29.40 -34.59
CA ASN A 585 20.41 28.86 -34.27
C ASN A 585 20.62 28.68 -32.75
N MET A 586 19.54 28.66 -31.97
CA MET A 586 19.60 28.51 -30.52
C MET A 586 19.96 27.07 -30.13
N ASP A 587 20.73 26.91 -29.05
CA ASP A 587 21.03 25.58 -28.53
C ASP A 587 19.74 24.86 -28.07
N ILE A 588 19.60 23.58 -28.42
CA ILE A 588 18.40 22.78 -28.14
C ILE A 588 18.13 22.74 -26.63
N LYS A 589 19.18 22.65 -25.81
CA LYS A 589 19.04 22.64 -24.35
C LYS A 589 18.48 23.96 -23.83
N GLU A 590 18.87 25.08 -24.42
CA GLU A 590 18.35 26.41 -24.09
C GLU A 590 16.87 26.54 -24.49
N VAL A 591 16.49 26.01 -25.67
CA VAL A 591 15.09 25.94 -26.09
C VAL A 591 14.26 25.11 -25.10
N HIS A 592 14.75 23.93 -24.70
CA HIS A 592 14.06 23.10 -23.71
C HIS A 592 13.88 23.79 -22.36
N GLN A 593 14.90 24.48 -21.84
CA GLN A 593 14.78 25.23 -20.59
C GLN A 593 13.68 26.28 -20.68
N ARG A 594 13.58 26.99 -21.79
CA ARG A 594 12.52 28.00 -22.02
C ARG A 594 11.15 27.35 -22.12
N LEU A 595 11.02 26.22 -22.82
CA LEU A 595 9.76 25.46 -22.91
C LEU A 595 9.29 24.95 -21.53
N VAL A 596 10.21 24.46 -20.70
CA VAL A 596 9.88 24.03 -19.32
C VAL A 596 9.35 25.22 -18.51
N VAL A 597 10.02 26.37 -18.56
CA VAL A 597 9.57 27.57 -17.85
C VAL A 597 8.20 28.03 -18.36
N LEU A 598 7.98 28.02 -19.68
CA LEU A 598 6.67 28.36 -20.26
C LEU A 598 5.58 27.37 -19.84
N ASN A 599 5.89 26.07 -19.76
CA ASN A 599 4.94 25.05 -19.35
C ASN A 599 4.54 25.22 -17.89
N ILE A 600 5.50 25.49 -17.01
CA ILE A 600 5.24 25.82 -15.60
C ILE A 600 4.35 27.06 -15.54
N ALA A 601 4.70 28.14 -16.26
CA ALA A 601 3.91 29.37 -16.25
C ALA A 601 2.45 29.13 -16.70
N VAL A 602 2.25 28.36 -17.76
CA VAL A 602 0.92 28.00 -18.28
C VAL A 602 0.13 27.13 -17.30
N TYR A 603 0.78 26.19 -16.61
CA TYR A 603 0.15 25.41 -15.53
C TYR A 603 -0.29 26.30 -14.37
N LEU A 604 0.57 27.22 -13.91
CA LEU A 604 0.22 28.15 -12.84
C LEU A 604 -0.98 29.03 -13.24
N LEU A 605 -1.02 29.50 -14.49
CA LEU A 605 -2.13 30.30 -15.01
C LEU A 605 -3.44 29.49 -15.11
N SER A 606 -3.37 28.21 -15.47
CA SER A 606 -4.56 27.36 -15.59
C SER A 606 -5.27 27.11 -14.26
N CYS A 607 -4.54 27.16 -13.13
CA CYS A 607 -5.10 27.04 -11.78
C CYS A 607 -6.19 28.08 -11.49
N LYS A 608 -6.26 29.19 -12.23
CA LYS A 608 -7.34 30.19 -12.10
C LYS A 608 -8.72 29.60 -12.39
N SER A 609 -8.80 28.60 -13.27
CA SER A 609 -10.03 27.94 -13.68
C SER A 609 -10.59 26.98 -12.63
N LEU A 610 -9.87 26.76 -11.52
CA LEU A 610 -10.35 25.97 -10.39
C LEU A 610 -11.34 26.76 -9.55
N ASN A 611 -12.30 26.04 -8.95
CA ASN A 611 -13.28 26.61 -8.03
C ASN A 611 -12.74 26.92 -6.63
N TYR A 612 -11.45 26.72 -6.39
CA TYR A 612 -10.73 27.01 -5.14
C TYR A 612 -9.28 27.39 -5.46
N ILE A 613 -8.60 28.09 -4.54
CA ILE A 613 -7.19 28.44 -4.71
C ILE A 613 -6.30 27.30 -4.21
N THR A 614 -5.45 26.76 -5.08
CA THR A 614 -4.45 25.76 -4.70
C THR A 614 -3.20 26.45 -4.15
N TYR A 615 -2.37 25.72 -3.40
CA TYR A 615 -1.05 26.21 -2.98
C TYR A 615 -0.21 26.72 -4.16
N VAL A 616 -0.27 26.01 -5.29
CA VAL A 616 0.44 26.39 -6.50
C VAL A 616 -0.21 27.61 -7.18
N GLY A 617 -1.54 27.69 -7.16
CA GLY A 617 -2.29 28.87 -7.63
C GLY A 617 -2.02 30.12 -6.79
N SER A 618 -1.76 29.98 -5.49
CA SER A 618 -1.51 31.12 -4.59
C SER A 618 -0.18 31.84 -4.85
N LEU A 619 0.73 31.19 -5.60
CA LEU A 619 1.97 31.78 -6.12
C LEU A 619 1.69 32.92 -7.11
N LEU A 620 0.66 32.78 -7.95
CA LEU A 620 0.30 33.78 -8.98
C LEU A 620 -0.96 34.58 -8.65
N PHE A 621 -1.89 34.03 -7.87
CA PHE A 621 -3.18 34.66 -7.61
C PHE A 621 -3.40 34.87 -6.12
N ASP A 622 -4.12 35.92 -5.77
CA ASP A 622 -4.61 36.21 -4.44
C ASP A 622 -5.84 35.40 -4.05
N ASP A 623 -6.29 35.54 -2.81
CA ASP A 623 -7.42 34.78 -2.28
C ASP A 623 -8.74 35.10 -3.02
N LYS A 624 -8.77 36.20 -3.78
CA LYS A 624 -9.87 36.60 -4.69
C LYS A 624 -9.63 36.16 -6.14
N ARG A 625 -8.59 35.35 -6.39
CA ARG A 625 -8.13 34.87 -7.70
C ARG A 625 -7.72 35.98 -8.66
N GLN A 626 -7.24 37.09 -8.10
CA GLN A 626 -6.70 38.23 -8.84
C GLN A 626 -5.19 38.27 -8.68
N MET A 627 -4.48 38.83 -9.64
CA MET A 627 -3.04 39.00 -9.49
C MET A 627 -2.75 40.08 -8.44
N PRO A 628 -1.87 39.82 -7.47
CA PRO A 628 -1.51 40.80 -6.47
C PRO A 628 -0.80 42.00 -7.10
N ASN A 629 -1.06 43.19 -6.57
CA ASN A 629 -0.42 44.42 -7.04
C ASN A 629 1.10 44.44 -6.75
N ASN A 630 1.56 43.68 -5.75
CA ASN A 630 2.97 43.58 -5.35
C ASN A 630 3.36 42.13 -5.06
N TYR A 631 4.03 41.50 -6.03
CA TYR A 631 4.50 40.12 -5.88
C TYR A 631 5.66 39.97 -4.89
N THR A 632 6.49 40.99 -4.71
CA THR A 632 7.61 40.93 -3.75
C THR A 632 7.09 40.80 -2.32
N GLU A 633 6.11 41.64 -1.98
CA GLU A 633 5.44 41.60 -0.68
C GLU A 633 4.64 40.31 -0.50
N ARG A 634 3.96 39.84 -1.55
CA ARG A 634 3.26 38.54 -1.58
C ARG A 634 4.22 37.38 -1.27
N LEU A 635 5.35 37.29 -1.96
CA LEU A 635 6.33 36.22 -1.76
C LEU A 635 6.97 36.27 -0.36
N GLN A 636 7.17 37.47 0.19
CA GLN A 636 7.72 37.67 1.54
C GLN A 636 6.72 37.35 2.66
N SER A 637 5.43 37.64 2.45
CA SER A 637 4.39 37.50 3.48
C SER A 637 3.62 36.18 3.42
N SER A 638 3.52 35.56 2.24
CA SER A 638 2.49 34.57 1.95
C SER A 638 3.02 33.17 1.63
N ILE A 639 4.33 32.98 1.39
CA ILE A 639 4.82 31.75 0.77
C ILE A 639 6.01 31.17 1.54
N CYS A 640 5.74 30.18 2.39
CA CYS A 640 6.73 29.17 2.76
C CYS A 640 7.10 28.37 1.51
N LEU A 641 8.07 28.83 0.72
CA LEU A 641 8.57 28.09 -0.45
C LEU A 641 9.27 26.81 0.01
N PRO A 642 8.76 25.60 -0.33
CA PRO A 642 9.44 24.35 -0.03
C PRO A 642 10.82 24.36 -0.70
N GLY A 643 11.88 24.20 0.10
CA GLY A 643 13.26 24.12 -0.37
C GLY A 643 14.13 25.38 -0.17
N LEU A 644 13.57 26.55 0.15
CA LEU A 644 14.36 27.78 0.40
C LEU A 644 14.74 28.01 1.87
N LEU A 645 14.04 27.38 2.82
CA LEU A 645 14.46 27.28 4.23
C LEU A 645 15.09 25.91 4.47
N SER A 646 16.29 25.68 3.94
CA SER A 646 17.08 24.46 4.16
C SER A 646 18.30 24.76 5.02
N SER A 647 18.25 24.35 6.30
CA SER A 647 19.32 23.62 7.03
C SER A 647 19.25 23.75 8.55
N ASP A 648 18.55 24.75 9.11
CA ASP A 648 18.49 24.88 10.57
C ASP A 648 17.40 23.96 11.16
N ILE A 649 17.85 22.79 11.61
CA ILE A 649 17.04 21.77 12.30
C ILE A 649 16.27 22.37 13.49
N ALA A 650 16.82 23.39 14.15
CA ALA A 650 16.14 24.07 15.25
C ALA A 650 14.95 24.90 14.74
N ILE A 651 15.13 25.71 13.69
CA ILE A 651 14.06 26.54 13.12
C ILE A 651 12.94 25.67 12.54
N THR A 652 13.28 24.62 11.78
CA THR A 652 12.27 23.69 11.24
C THR A 652 11.46 23.05 12.36
N LYS A 653 12.14 22.61 13.43
CA LYS A 653 11.44 22.00 14.57
C LYS A 653 10.63 23.01 15.38
N MET A 654 11.13 24.23 15.58
CA MET A 654 10.42 25.30 16.26
C MET A 654 9.14 25.70 15.50
N LEU A 655 9.20 25.84 14.18
CA LEU A 655 8.02 26.11 13.35
C LEU A 655 7.00 24.97 13.46
N TYR A 656 7.47 23.72 13.39
CA TYR A 656 6.63 22.55 13.56
C TYR A 656 5.93 22.54 14.92
N VAL A 657 6.67 22.72 16.01
CA VAL A 657 6.12 22.78 17.38
C VAL A 657 5.15 23.95 17.53
N ARG A 658 5.45 25.12 16.96
CA ARG A 658 4.56 26.29 17.00
C ARG A 658 3.22 26.01 16.33
N THR A 659 3.26 25.48 15.11
CA THR A 659 2.05 25.16 14.33
C THR A 659 1.24 24.09 15.04
N GLN A 660 1.88 23.01 15.47
CA GLN A 660 1.23 21.90 16.15
C GLN A 660 0.53 22.33 17.45
N VAL A 661 1.22 23.08 18.32
CA VAL A 661 0.65 23.53 19.60
C VAL A 661 -0.45 24.57 19.37
N LYS A 662 -0.30 25.45 18.36
CA LYS A 662 -1.32 26.45 18.04
C LYS A 662 -2.60 25.82 17.51
N GLU A 663 -2.49 24.88 16.56
CA GLU A 663 -3.64 24.15 16.03
C GLU A 663 -4.41 23.42 17.14
N ARG A 664 -3.71 22.85 18.12
CA ARG A 664 -4.34 22.18 19.26
C ARG A 664 -4.96 23.14 20.26
N LEU A 665 -4.32 24.29 20.52
CA LEU A 665 -4.94 25.35 21.34
C LEU A 665 -6.23 25.85 20.69
N ASP A 666 -6.22 26.09 19.39
CA ASP A 666 -7.38 26.57 18.64
C ASP A 666 -8.54 25.54 18.65
N ARG A 667 -8.23 24.24 18.81
CA ARG A 667 -9.18 23.13 18.94
C ARG A 667 -9.53 22.75 20.40
N SER A 668 -8.97 23.42 21.40
CA SER A 668 -9.11 23.07 22.83
C SER A 668 -8.64 21.65 23.20
N GLU A 669 -7.63 21.12 22.48
CA GLU A 669 -7.11 19.74 22.61
C GLU A 669 -5.88 19.61 23.52
N ILE A 670 -5.46 20.69 24.20
CA ILE A 670 -4.32 20.64 25.13
C ILE A 670 -4.83 20.38 26.55
N VAL A 671 -4.59 19.16 27.04
CA VAL A 671 -4.80 18.80 28.45
C VAL A 671 -3.95 19.65 29.39
N PRO A 672 -4.41 19.95 30.63
CA PRO A 672 -3.74 20.87 31.56
C PRO A 672 -2.26 20.53 31.82
N ASP A 673 -1.90 19.24 31.83
CA ASP A 673 -0.55 18.78 32.10
C ASP A 673 0.40 18.93 30.88
N ALA A 674 -0.14 19.17 29.68
CA ALA A 674 0.61 19.37 28.43
C ALA A 674 0.71 20.85 28.01
N MET A 675 0.47 21.79 28.93
CA MET A 675 0.50 23.26 28.74
C MET A 675 1.93 23.84 28.57
N PHE A 676 2.92 23.02 28.19
CA PHE A 676 4.31 23.43 28.17
C PHE A 676 5.04 23.01 26.89
N ILE A 677 5.87 23.92 26.39
CA ILE A 677 6.86 23.67 25.34
C ILE A 677 8.21 23.45 26.04
N TYR A 678 8.93 22.42 25.63
CA TYR A 678 10.21 22.05 26.20
C TYR A 678 11.34 22.41 25.26
N LYS A 679 12.39 23.01 25.82
CA LYS A 679 13.69 23.18 25.15
C LYS A 679 14.65 22.16 25.71
N CYS A 680 15.47 21.57 24.82
CA CYS A 680 16.36 20.48 25.15
C CYS A 680 17.32 20.81 26.31
N SER A 681 17.92 21.99 26.30
CA SER A 681 18.63 22.61 27.43
C SER A 681 18.86 24.08 27.14
N ASP A 682 19.37 24.87 28.09
CA ASP A 682 19.67 26.28 27.84
C ASP A 682 20.67 26.48 26.69
N ALA A 683 21.61 25.55 26.52
CA ALA A 683 22.64 25.59 25.47
C ALA A 683 22.20 24.96 24.13
N CYS A 684 21.05 24.26 24.06
CA CYS A 684 20.59 23.59 22.85
C CYS A 684 19.22 24.14 22.42
N PRO A 685 19.10 24.79 21.24
CA PRO A 685 17.86 25.44 20.82
C PRO A 685 16.77 24.46 20.37
N TYR A 686 17.05 23.16 20.33
CA TYR A 686 16.07 22.16 19.92
C TYR A 686 14.84 22.16 20.84
N MET A 687 13.66 22.45 20.29
CA MET A 687 12.39 22.47 21.01
C MET A 687 11.50 21.29 20.66
N PHE A 688 10.67 20.88 21.59
CA PHE A 688 9.68 19.81 21.41
C PHE A 688 8.49 20.03 22.34
N HIS A 689 7.37 19.41 22.01
CA HIS A 689 6.15 19.39 22.81
C HIS A 689 5.77 17.93 23.06
N PHE A 690 5.30 17.60 24.26
CA PHE A 690 4.82 16.26 24.57
C PHE A 690 3.31 16.22 24.38
N GLU A 691 2.87 15.37 23.48
CA GLU A 691 1.45 15.19 23.13
C GLU A 691 0.74 14.32 24.17
N GLY A 692 0.37 14.93 25.29
CA GLY A 692 0.08 14.16 26.50
C GLY A 692 1.40 13.63 27.03
N CYS A 693 1.70 13.90 28.29
CA CYS A 693 3.06 13.66 28.74
C CYS A 693 3.32 12.15 28.72
N GLY A 694 4.18 11.69 27.80
CA GLY A 694 4.96 10.46 27.87
C GLY A 694 4.24 9.12 27.80
N ARG A 695 4.08 8.55 26.61
CA ARG A 695 4.22 7.08 26.50
C ARG A 695 5.64 6.73 26.98
N PRO A 696 5.83 5.75 27.88
CA PRO A 696 7.17 5.24 28.16
C PRO A 696 7.71 4.66 26.85
N TYR A 697 8.69 5.32 26.27
CA TYR A 697 9.33 4.92 25.01
C TYR A 697 10.84 4.93 25.24
N GLU A 698 11.51 3.85 24.88
CA GLU A 698 12.95 3.76 25.01
C GLU A 698 13.64 4.79 24.08
N LEU A 699 14.46 5.65 24.69
CA LEU A 699 15.62 6.36 24.11
C LEU A 699 15.39 7.20 22.83
N ILE A 700 14.49 8.20 22.85
CA ILE A 700 14.51 9.27 21.84
C ILE A 700 15.70 10.19 22.16
N LYS A 701 16.60 10.43 21.20
CA LYS A 701 17.77 11.32 21.38
C LYS A 701 17.56 12.65 20.65
N CYS A 702 17.98 13.75 21.26
CA CYS A 702 17.98 15.06 20.61
C CYS A 702 18.84 14.99 19.34
N PRO A 703 18.32 15.37 18.16
CA PRO A 703 19.08 15.26 16.93
C PRO A 703 20.31 16.19 16.91
N MET A 704 20.29 17.30 17.67
CA MET A 704 21.39 18.27 17.76
C MET A 704 22.47 17.85 18.75
N CYS A 705 22.13 17.60 20.02
CA CYS A 705 23.12 17.33 21.08
C CYS A 705 23.17 15.86 21.54
N LYS A 706 22.40 14.98 20.91
CA LYS A 706 22.34 13.52 21.14
C LYS A 706 21.96 13.07 22.55
N THR A 707 21.57 13.99 23.44
CA THR A 707 21.09 13.69 24.78
C THR A 707 19.65 13.18 24.75
N ASP A 708 19.31 12.27 25.67
CA ASP A 708 18.00 11.58 25.69
C ASP A 708 16.84 12.54 26.03
N ILE A 709 15.99 12.82 25.05
CA ILE A 709 14.77 13.61 25.20
C ILE A 709 13.59 12.65 25.37
N GLY A 710 12.83 12.75 26.44
CA GLY A 710 11.77 11.79 26.70
C GLY A 710 11.16 11.88 28.08
N ALA A 711 10.30 10.91 28.38
CA ALA A 711 9.58 10.80 29.66
C ALA A 711 9.76 9.38 30.23
N THR A 712 9.96 9.27 31.54
CA THR A 712 10.08 7.98 32.25
C THR A 712 8.73 7.30 32.47
N SER A 713 7.66 8.09 32.49
CA SER A 713 6.29 7.64 32.64
C SER A 713 5.37 8.75 32.13
N TYR A 714 4.06 8.46 32.09
CA TYR A 714 3.10 9.51 31.84
C TYR A 714 3.29 10.67 32.85
N ASN A 715 3.28 11.91 32.36
CA ASN A 715 3.47 13.15 33.15
C ASN A 715 4.83 13.33 33.85
N LYS A 716 5.87 12.55 33.52
CA LYS A 716 7.21 12.71 34.13
C LYS A 716 8.34 12.73 33.09
N PRO A 717 8.86 13.91 32.73
CA PRO A 717 10.06 14.03 31.89
C PRO A 717 11.25 13.33 32.53
N ILE A 718 12.16 12.80 31.72
CA ILE A 718 13.41 12.22 32.20
C ILE A 718 14.21 13.31 32.94
N ILE A 719 14.53 13.06 34.22
CA ILE A 719 15.39 13.92 35.02
C ILE A 719 16.85 13.70 34.57
N ARG A 720 17.52 14.77 34.11
CA ARG A 720 18.89 14.71 33.57
C ARG A 720 19.66 16.03 33.80
N ILE A 721 20.96 16.02 33.51
CA ILE A 721 21.86 17.17 33.63
C ILE A 721 22.52 17.45 32.27
N PRO A 722 22.41 18.67 31.70
CA PRO A 722 21.52 19.76 32.13
C PRO A 722 20.04 19.40 31.92
N PRO A 723 19.13 19.91 32.78
CA PRO A 723 17.70 19.60 32.69
C PRO A 723 17.08 20.19 31.43
N HIS A 724 15.92 19.65 31.05
CA HIS A 724 15.06 20.29 30.05
C HIS A 724 14.57 21.64 30.59
N THR A 725 14.52 22.66 29.74
CA THR A 725 13.92 23.96 30.09
C THR A 725 12.45 23.91 29.72
N GLN A 726 11.58 23.87 30.73
CA GLN A 726 10.12 23.87 30.56
C GLN A 726 9.60 25.29 30.45
N MET A 727 8.82 25.59 29.41
CA MET A 727 8.27 26.93 29.16
C MET A 727 6.75 26.85 29.01
N PRO A 728 5.97 27.77 29.60
CA PRO A 728 4.56 27.94 29.26
C PRO A 728 4.39 28.18 27.75
N ILE A 729 3.27 27.75 27.16
CA ILE A 729 3.07 27.83 25.70
C ILE A 729 3.25 29.25 25.16
N GLU A 730 2.70 30.29 25.82
CA GLU A 730 2.87 31.67 25.32
C GLU A 730 4.33 32.11 25.33
N ALA A 731 5.09 31.74 26.36
CA ALA A 731 6.52 32.01 26.45
C ALA A 731 7.31 31.24 25.37
N GLY A 732 6.92 30.00 25.07
CA GLY A 732 7.50 29.20 24.00
C GLY A 732 7.22 29.80 22.61
N PHE A 733 6.01 30.27 22.35
CA PHE A 733 5.68 30.97 21.09
C PHE A 733 6.45 32.27 20.93
N GLN A 734 6.59 33.04 22.00
CA GLN A 734 7.39 34.27 21.98
C GLN A 734 8.86 33.96 21.69
N PHE A 735 9.44 32.96 22.34
CA PHE A 735 10.80 32.53 22.09
C PHE A 735 11.03 32.12 20.63
N ILE A 736 10.11 31.34 20.04
CA ILE A 736 10.17 30.93 18.64
C ILE A 736 10.09 32.14 17.70
N ALA A 737 9.19 33.09 17.99
CA ALA A 737 9.06 34.30 17.19
C ALA A 737 10.31 35.18 17.23
N ASP A 738 10.95 35.31 18.38
CA ASP A 738 12.17 36.10 18.55
C ASP A 738 13.38 35.42 17.91
N TYR A 739 13.48 34.09 18.01
CA TYR A 739 14.54 33.28 17.39
C TYR A 739 14.46 33.28 15.86
N ILE A 740 13.27 33.37 15.26
CA ILE A 740 13.09 33.46 13.79
C ILE A 740 13.38 34.87 13.25
N LYS A 741 13.24 35.89 14.10
CA LYS A 741 13.52 37.29 13.72
C LYS A 741 15.01 37.66 13.80
N THR A 742 15.80 36.88 14.54
CA THR A 742 17.26 37.03 14.64
C THR A 742 17.93 36.34 13.47
#